data_AF-A0A951W162-F1
#
_entry.id   AF-A0A951W162-F1
#
_cell.length_a   1.000
_cell.length_b   1.000
_cell.length_c   1.000
_cell.angle_alpha   90.00
_cell.angle_beta   90.00
_cell.angle_gamma   90.00
#
_symmetry.space_group_name_H-M   'P 1'
#
loop_
_entity.id
_entity.type
_entity.pdbx_description
1 polymer ?
#
loop_
_entity_poly.entity_id
_entity_poly.type
_entity_poly.pdbx_seq_one_letter_code
_entity_poly.pdbx_strand_id
1 'polypeptide(L)'
;MADVKSSKKTTVANEKKAKSQNSSLKKTRAKKPEVVSLPEPLTDATDDVSRYMNQLSDYLLYHQYLYYVEKKPILSDRSFDRLLGELSRLEKENPNIKIENSATQNVGSDLETDFPKFQHTINVLSLTNTYSTEEAIGWAKKVAQDSTTKFQVQWKVDGATLVLYYEAGTLKHGVTRGTGNVGDEITRNALTIQSVPAKLSQPIDLTARGEAYMCYSDFERFNEEAGSIYANPRNLTAGSLKQKKSKMVAERPIRWVAFDVHLNTDLPTDSQVLNFAKSIEIPVFEDNRSVPLSKLESTIEEFRSKVDSLDIPIDGLVLKIDDLQLREKLGVTAASPRWAVALKFEPEIAESIIEDIEVFVGRTGRVTPRAKLEPVQLAGTTVTYATLHNADYIERLGVQVGATVLVSKRGEIIPAVEEVVNKGDGPAYKFPERCPSCNSILKIDADVVDRYCVNPDCQEKKIQLLIFFCGRKQMDIAGLGEKTIRTLYKEKLIQTIEDIFTFEKHKQRAQEIEGFGEKSIQVIINGVKSALQKDLRRSLPSLGLREIGPAVTDILINEGFTSIQALFDFVDQPNSLTELQQIHGIGPETAAEIHRQLTDNNIRIQIKQLIDLGVNFSVIKPKKDVNIDQVFAGQTWCVTGSFDHFKPRDKAMTEIELRGGKISSSVSSKTTHLLAGEKAGSKLDKANQLGTTIVNEAEFLKLIGVKS
;
A
#
# COMPACT_ATOMS: atom_id res chain seq x y z
N MET A 1 -62.10 -23.95 -22.97
CA MET A 1 -61.24 -23.26 -23.98
C MET A 1 -61.23 -21.72 -23.77
N ALA A 2 -61.25 -21.24 -22.52
CA ALA A 2 -61.24 -19.81 -22.19
C ALA A 2 -60.05 -19.37 -21.31
N ASP A 3 -59.37 -20.28 -20.61
CA ASP A 3 -58.33 -19.89 -19.63
C ASP A 3 -56.89 -19.84 -20.13
N VAL A 4 -56.62 -20.18 -21.40
CA VAL A 4 -55.26 -20.15 -21.96
C VAL A 4 -54.94 -18.82 -22.68
N LYS A 5 -55.94 -17.93 -22.84
CA LYS A 5 -55.75 -16.63 -23.52
C LYS A 5 -55.48 -15.44 -22.57
N SER A 6 -55.69 -15.58 -21.25
CA SER A 6 -55.42 -14.48 -20.30
C SER A 6 -53.94 -14.43 -19.87
N SER A 7 -53.28 -15.58 -19.71
CA SER A 7 -51.87 -15.64 -19.23
C SER A 7 -50.83 -15.18 -20.25
N LYS A 8 -51.13 -15.27 -21.57
CA LYS A 8 -50.26 -14.76 -22.64
C LYS A 8 -50.38 -13.25 -22.89
N LYS A 9 -51.48 -12.60 -22.47
CA LYS A 9 -51.62 -11.13 -22.59
C LYS A 9 -50.87 -10.39 -21.48
N THR A 10 -50.74 -10.99 -20.30
CA THR A 10 -50.04 -10.38 -19.15
C THR A 10 -48.52 -10.42 -19.29
N THR A 11 -47.97 -11.46 -19.94
CA THR A 11 -46.52 -11.59 -20.20
C THR A 11 -46.03 -10.62 -21.28
N VAL A 12 -46.79 -10.41 -22.36
CA VAL A 12 -46.43 -9.46 -23.43
C VAL A 12 -46.61 -8.00 -23.00
N ALA A 13 -47.53 -7.72 -22.06
CA ALA A 13 -47.69 -6.38 -21.48
C ALA A 13 -46.56 -6.01 -20.51
N ASN A 14 -46.04 -6.99 -19.74
CA ASN A 14 -44.89 -6.77 -18.84
C ASN A 14 -43.56 -6.64 -19.60
N GLU A 15 -43.36 -7.37 -20.70
CA GLU A 15 -42.17 -7.17 -21.56
C GLU A 15 -42.18 -5.81 -22.30
N LYS A 16 -43.35 -5.29 -22.66
CA LYS A 16 -43.48 -3.94 -23.24
C LYS A 16 -43.32 -2.82 -22.21
N LYS A 17 -43.72 -3.02 -20.95
CA LYS A 17 -43.43 -2.08 -19.85
C LYS A 17 -41.96 -2.08 -19.44
N ALA A 18 -41.30 -3.25 -19.43
CA ALA A 18 -39.86 -3.35 -19.19
C ALA A 18 -39.03 -2.72 -20.33
N LYS A 19 -39.48 -2.83 -21.59
CA LYS A 19 -38.84 -2.17 -22.74
C LYS A 19 -39.13 -0.66 -22.82
N SER A 20 -40.28 -0.17 -22.33
CA SER A 20 -40.54 1.27 -22.30
C SER A 20 -39.84 2.00 -21.15
N GLN A 21 -39.65 1.35 -19.98
CA GLN A 21 -38.86 1.91 -18.88
C GLN A 21 -37.35 1.98 -19.19
N ASN A 22 -36.84 1.15 -20.10
CA ASN A 22 -35.46 1.25 -20.61
C ASN A 22 -35.25 2.39 -21.62
N SER A 23 -36.32 3.02 -22.11
CA SER A 23 -36.24 4.12 -23.09
C SER A 23 -36.33 5.53 -22.47
N SER A 24 -36.69 5.63 -21.19
CA SER A 24 -36.78 6.90 -20.45
C SER A 24 -35.51 7.28 -19.69
N LEU A 25 -34.52 6.38 -19.60
CA LEU A 25 -33.15 6.71 -19.16
C LEU A 25 -32.37 7.31 -20.34
N LYS A 26 -32.86 8.42 -20.88
CA LYS A 26 -32.07 9.27 -21.78
C LYS A 26 -30.91 9.83 -20.98
N LYS A 27 -29.71 9.27 -21.22
CA LYS A 27 -28.37 9.91 -21.13
C LYS A 27 -28.36 11.29 -20.46
N THR A 28 -28.57 11.35 -19.14
CA THR A 28 -28.12 12.49 -18.35
C THR A 28 -26.67 12.21 -18.00
N ARG A 29 -25.80 12.72 -18.87
CA ARG A 29 -24.39 12.94 -18.54
C ARG A 29 -24.37 13.59 -17.15
N ALA A 30 -23.73 12.99 -16.15
CA ALA A 30 -23.34 13.76 -14.98
C ALA A 30 -22.48 14.90 -15.53
N LYS A 31 -23.04 16.12 -15.55
CA LYS A 31 -22.30 17.28 -16.00
C LYS A 31 -21.07 17.35 -15.11
N LYS A 32 -19.88 17.42 -15.71
CA LYS A 32 -18.68 17.84 -14.98
C LYS A 32 -19.08 19.11 -14.23
N PRO A 33 -19.00 19.15 -12.88
CA PRO A 33 -19.30 20.37 -12.16
C PRO A 33 -18.34 21.46 -12.65
N GLU A 34 -18.80 22.69 -12.78
CA GLU A 34 -17.90 23.80 -13.09
C GLU A 34 -16.81 23.88 -12.02
N VAL A 35 -15.63 24.38 -12.37
CA VAL A 35 -14.54 24.52 -11.39
C VAL A 35 -14.98 25.55 -10.37
N VAL A 36 -15.27 25.10 -9.15
CA VAL A 36 -15.73 25.96 -8.05
C VAL A 36 -14.55 26.24 -7.11
N SER A 37 -14.35 27.50 -6.75
CA SER A 37 -13.39 27.91 -5.70
C SER A 37 -14.04 27.84 -4.31
N LEU A 38 -13.23 27.65 -3.26
CA LEU A 38 -13.72 27.72 -1.89
C LEU A 38 -14.34 29.11 -1.65
N PRO A 39 -15.59 29.22 -1.17
CA PRO A 39 -16.18 30.52 -0.84
C PRO A 39 -15.48 31.15 0.37
N GLU A 40 -15.43 32.48 0.41
CA GLU A 40 -14.92 33.20 1.60
C GLU A 40 -15.86 33.01 2.79
N PRO A 41 -15.33 32.83 4.01
CA PRO A 41 -16.16 32.66 5.21
C PRO A 41 -17.08 33.87 5.42
N LEU A 42 -18.26 33.65 6.01
CA LEU A 42 -19.16 34.74 6.43
C LEU A 42 -18.41 35.66 7.40
N THR A 43 -18.26 36.94 7.05
CA THR A 43 -17.53 37.91 7.88
C THR A 43 -18.44 38.92 8.57
N ASP A 44 -19.70 39.07 8.10
CA ASP A 44 -20.66 40.03 8.66
C ASP A 44 -22.09 39.48 8.76
N ALA A 45 -22.89 40.07 9.66
CA ALA A 45 -24.28 39.65 9.93
C ALA A 45 -25.27 39.92 8.76
N THR A 46 -24.81 40.60 7.71
CA THR A 46 -25.57 40.90 6.47
C THR A 46 -25.18 40.04 5.28
N ASP A 47 -24.20 39.14 5.42
CA ASP A 47 -23.84 38.22 4.34
C ASP A 47 -24.97 37.24 4.04
N ASP A 48 -25.29 37.05 2.76
CA ASP A 48 -26.35 36.15 2.31
C ASP A 48 -25.98 34.69 2.61
N VAL A 49 -26.43 34.21 3.78
CA VAL A 49 -26.24 32.85 4.27
C VAL A 49 -26.71 31.81 3.24
N SER A 50 -27.77 32.09 2.49
CA SER A 50 -28.27 31.21 1.43
C SER A 50 -27.25 31.08 0.30
N ARG A 51 -26.65 32.20 -0.13
CA ARG A 51 -25.59 32.21 -1.15
C ARG A 51 -24.37 31.41 -0.70
N TYR A 52 -23.89 31.64 0.53
CA TYR A 52 -22.73 30.94 1.08
C TYR A 52 -22.97 29.42 1.19
N MET A 53 -24.13 29.01 1.72
CA MET A 53 -24.50 27.60 1.83
C MET A 53 -24.53 26.91 0.44
N ASN A 54 -25.09 27.55 -0.59
CA ASN A 54 -25.10 27.01 -1.95
C ASN A 54 -23.68 26.84 -2.52
N GLN A 55 -22.84 27.88 -2.40
CA GLN A 55 -21.46 27.84 -2.88
C GLN A 55 -20.62 26.77 -2.16
N LEU A 56 -20.80 26.63 -0.85
CA LEU A 56 -20.10 25.62 -0.04
C LEU A 56 -20.54 24.20 -0.44
N SER A 57 -21.83 23.99 -0.68
CA SER A 57 -22.36 22.72 -1.19
C SER A 57 -21.80 22.38 -2.59
N ASP A 58 -21.79 23.34 -3.52
CA ASP A 58 -21.25 23.13 -4.87
C ASP A 58 -19.75 22.81 -4.85
N TYR A 59 -18.99 23.49 -4.00
CA TYR A 59 -17.57 23.21 -3.78
C TYR A 59 -17.37 21.77 -3.27
N LEU A 60 -18.10 21.36 -2.23
CA LEU A 60 -18.04 20.00 -1.68
C LEU A 60 -18.43 18.93 -2.70
N LEU A 61 -19.48 19.14 -3.51
CA LEU A 61 -19.86 18.23 -4.59
C LEU A 61 -18.78 18.11 -5.66
N TYR A 62 -18.11 19.22 -6.00
CA TYR A 62 -16.98 19.20 -6.92
C TYR A 62 -15.80 18.40 -6.37
N HIS A 63 -15.47 18.51 -5.07
CA HIS A 63 -14.46 17.64 -4.45
C HIS A 63 -14.87 16.19 -4.43
N GLN A 64 -16.13 15.88 -4.12
CA GLN A 64 -16.62 14.50 -4.20
C GLN A 64 -16.43 13.96 -5.63
N TYR A 65 -16.73 14.74 -6.67
CA TYR A 65 -16.46 14.35 -8.06
C TYR A 65 -14.96 14.12 -8.29
N LEU A 66 -14.09 15.04 -7.85
CA LEU A 66 -12.64 14.89 -8.00
C LEU A 66 -12.08 13.67 -7.24
N TYR A 67 -12.66 13.37 -6.08
CA TYR A 67 -12.28 12.26 -5.21
C TYR A 67 -12.74 10.92 -5.77
N TYR A 68 -14.03 10.78 -6.07
CA TYR A 68 -14.64 9.50 -6.47
C TYR A 68 -14.51 9.19 -7.97
N VAL A 69 -14.51 10.23 -8.84
CA VAL A 69 -14.50 10.06 -10.30
C VAL A 69 -13.09 10.30 -10.87
N GLU A 70 -12.53 11.49 -10.66
CA GLU A 70 -11.24 11.86 -11.27
C GLU A 70 -10.01 11.30 -10.53
N LYS A 71 -10.21 10.79 -9.29
CA LYS A 71 -9.15 10.29 -8.41
C LYS A 71 -8.01 11.30 -8.20
N LYS A 72 -8.34 12.59 -8.21
CA LYS A 72 -7.42 13.72 -8.02
C LYS A 72 -7.98 14.64 -6.93
N PRO A 73 -8.05 14.19 -5.67
CA PRO A 73 -8.55 15.04 -4.59
C PRO A 73 -7.69 16.30 -4.47
N ILE A 74 -8.35 17.44 -4.25
CA ILE A 74 -7.70 18.73 -4.04
C ILE A 74 -7.90 19.27 -2.62
N LEU A 75 -8.72 18.59 -1.80
CA LEU A 75 -8.81 18.75 -0.34
C LEU A 75 -8.28 17.50 0.35
N SER A 76 -7.74 17.69 1.56
CA SER A 76 -7.58 16.60 2.51
C SER A 76 -8.95 16.12 3.01
N ASP A 77 -9.04 14.86 3.47
CA ASP A 77 -10.27 14.32 4.04
C ASP A 77 -10.75 15.15 5.24
N ARG A 78 -9.82 15.72 6.02
CA ARG A 78 -10.13 16.57 7.18
C ARG A 78 -10.74 17.91 6.77
N SER A 79 -10.15 18.57 5.78
CA SER A 79 -10.67 19.84 5.27
C SER A 79 -12.05 19.64 4.67
N PHE A 80 -12.27 18.52 3.96
CA PHE A 80 -13.58 18.14 3.45
C PHE A 80 -14.58 17.92 4.59
N ASP A 81 -14.25 17.11 5.60
CA ASP A 81 -15.14 16.82 6.71
C ASP A 81 -15.47 18.08 7.54
N ARG A 82 -14.50 18.98 7.74
CA ARG A 82 -14.71 20.28 8.40
C ARG A 82 -15.73 21.13 7.65
N LEU A 83 -15.55 21.28 6.34
CA LEU A 83 -16.45 22.06 5.48
C LEU A 83 -17.85 21.42 5.39
N LEU A 84 -17.92 20.10 5.34
CA LEU A 84 -19.19 19.36 5.37
C LEU A 84 -19.90 19.52 6.73
N GLY A 85 -19.15 19.53 7.83
CA GLY A 85 -19.64 19.81 9.18
C GLY A 85 -20.16 21.24 9.32
N GLU A 86 -19.47 22.22 8.74
CA GLU A 86 -19.90 23.62 8.68
C GLU A 86 -21.21 23.76 7.90
N LEU A 87 -21.30 23.16 6.70
CA LEU A 87 -22.53 23.13 5.92
C LEU A 87 -23.68 22.49 6.72
N SER A 88 -23.41 21.36 7.38
CA SER A 88 -24.39 20.67 8.23
C SER A 88 -24.87 21.51 9.41
N ARG A 89 -23.98 22.32 10.02
CA ARG A 89 -24.34 23.26 11.10
C ARG A 89 -25.23 24.37 10.56
N LEU A 90 -24.86 24.98 9.43
CA LEU A 90 -25.61 26.06 8.80
C LEU A 90 -27.02 25.61 8.36
N GLU A 91 -27.15 24.41 7.81
CA GLU A 91 -28.46 23.83 7.45
C GLU A 91 -29.35 23.60 8.67
N LYS A 92 -28.77 23.21 9.82
CA LYS A 92 -29.52 23.04 11.08
C LYS A 92 -29.96 24.37 11.68
N GLU A 93 -29.11 25.39 11.61
CA GLU A 93 -29.41 26.73 12.12
C GLU A 93 -30.41 27.48 11.23
N ASN A 94 -30.51 27.11 9.93
CA ASN A 94 -31.37 27.75 8.95
C ASN A 94 -32.32 26.75 8.24
N PRO A 95 -33.24 26.09 8.95
CA PRO A 95 -34.09 25.02 8.40
C PRO A 95 -35.06 25.48 7.29
N ASN A 96 -35.26 26.79 7.13
CA ASN A 96 -36.09 27.38 6.07
C ASN A 96 -35.36 27.47 4.71
N ILE A 97 -34.02 27.35 4.70
CA ILE A 97 -33.20 27.40 3.49
C ILE A 97 -32.95 25.95 3.04
N LYS A 98 -33.66 25.52 2.01
CA LYS A 98 -33.46 24.18 1.42
C LYS A 98 -32.58 24.29 0.18
N ILE A 99 -31.42 23.63 0.23
CA ILE A 99 -30.56 23.46 -0.94
C ILE A 99 -30.97 22.18 -1.65
N GLU A 100 -31.43 22.29 -2.90
CA GLU A 100 -31.63 21.12 -3.76
C GLU A 100 -30.27 20.46 -4.04
N ASN A 101 -30.17 19.15 -3.80
CA ASN A 101 -28.93 18.37 -3.97
C ASN A 101 -27.76 18.75 -3.05
N SER A 102 -28.02 19.17 -1.81
CA SER A 102 -26.95 19.45 -0.84
C SER A 102 -25.90 18.33 -0.71
N ALA A 103 -24.62 18.69 -0.57
CA ALA A 103 -23.53 17.75 -0.30
C ALA A 103 -23.72 16.95 1.01
N THR A 104 -24.50 17.46 1.98
CA THR A 104 -24.85 16.74 3.22
C THR A 104 -25.86 15.62 2.99
N GLN A 105 -26.61 15.70 1.88
CA GLN A 105 -27.64 14.74 1.48
C GLN A 105 -27.17 13.80 0.34
N ASN A 106 -26.16 14.22 -0.42
CA ASN A 106 -25.57 13.44 -1.50
C ASN A 106 -24.29 12.73 -1.07
N VAL A 107 -24.33 11.41 -1.11
CA VAL A 107 -23.16 10.55 -0.93
C VAL A 107 -22.49 10.39 -2.29
N GLY A 108 -21.22 10.80 -2.42
CA GLY A 108 -20.49 10.73 -3.68
C GLY A 108 -20.57 9.35 -4.36
N SER A 109 -20.69 9.33 -5.69
CA SER A 109 -20.87 8.11 -6.47
C SER A 109 -19.59 7.74 -7.21
N ASP A 110 -19.24 6.47 -7.17
CA ASP A 110 -18.09 5.90 -7.88
C ASP A 110 -18.52 5.08 -9.12
N LEU A 111 -19.76 5.22 -9.57
CA LEU A 111 -20.35 4.43 -10.66
C LEU A 111 -19.68 4.68 -12.03
N GLU A 112 -19.26 3.61 -12.70
CA GLU A 112 -18.63 3.65 -14.03
C GLU A 112 -19.61 3.28 -15.16
N THR A 113 -19.46 3.83 -16.36
CA THR A 113 -20.41 3.53 -17.47
C THR A 113 -20.26 2.12 -18.05
N ASP A 114 -19.11 1.50 -17.86
CA ASP A 114 -18.75 0.23 -18.49
C ASP A 114 -19.22 -1.02 -17.74
N PHE A 115 -19.71 -0.87 -16.50
CA PHE A 115 -20.15 -2.00 -15.67
C PHE A 115 -21.69 -2.05 -15.55
N PRO A 116 -22.29 -3.26 -15.52
CA PRO A 116 -23.71 -3.40 -15.19
C PRO A 116 -24.02 -2.81 -13.82
N LYS A 117 -25.22 -2.26 -13.66
CA LYS A 117 -25.67 -1.71 -12.37
C LYS A 117 -26.43 -2.77 -11.58
N PHE A 118 -26.20 -2.81 -10.28
CA PHE A 118 -26.90 -3.68 -9.35
C PHE A 118 -27.55 -2.86 -8.25
N GLN A 119 -28.85 -3.10 -8.00
CA GLN A 119 -29.58 -2.48 -6.90
C GLN A 119 -29.29 -3.25 -5.61
N HIS A 120 -28.69 -2.60 -4.62
CA HIS A 120 -28.44 -3.22 -3.33
C HIS A 120 -29.75 -3.62 -2.64
N THR A 121 -29.78 -4.81 -2.03
CA THR A 121 -30.89 -5.28 -1.19
C THR A 121 -30.79 -4.79 0.26
N ILE A 122 -29.65 -4.21 0.63
CA ILE A 122 -29.37 -3.61 1.94
C ILE A 122 -28.92 -2.16 1.74
N ASN A 123 -29.09 -1.32 2.76
CA ASN A 123 -28.63 0.06 2.71
C ASN A 123 -27.11 0.12 2.92
N VAL A 124 -26.35 0.54 1.89
CA VAL A 124 -24.89 0.67 1.98
C VAL A 124 -24.52 2.12 2.33
N LEU A 125 -24.82 2.51 3.57
CA LEU A 125 -24.65 3.88 4.07
C LEU A 125 -23.22 4.18 4.54
N SER A 126 -22.90 5.47 4.62
CA SER A 126 -21.67 5.96 5.26
C SER A 126 -21.80 5.96 6.79
N LEU A 127 -20.69 6.15 7.50
CA LEU A 127 -20.69 6.32 8.96
C LEU A 127 -20.55 7.79 9.33
N THR A 128 -21.10 8.17 10.48
CA THR A 128 -20.81 9.45 11.11
C THR A 128 -19.40 9.41 11.69
N ASN A 129 -18.59 10.44 11.46
CA ASN A 129 -17.22 10.51 11.99
C ASN A 129 -17.18 11.18 13.37
N THR A 130 -16.23 10.74 14.19
CA THR A 130 -15.77 11.33 15.45
C THR A 130 -14.24 11.37 15.40
N TYR A 131 -13.65 12.37 16.03
CA TYR A 131 -12.21 12.65 15.92
C TYR A 131 -11.48 12.52 17.26
N SER A 132 -12.22 12.37 18.36
CA SER A 132 -11.64 12.16 19.69
C SER A 132 -12.32 11.01 20.41
N THR A 133 -11.58 10.40 21.36
CA THR A 133 -12.12 9.33 22.20
C THR A 133 -13.31 9.86 23.02
N GLU A 134 -13.24 11.10 23.50
CA GLU A 134 -14.31 11.75 24.25
C GLU A 134 -15.58 11.92 23.43
N GLU A 135 -15.46 12.31 22.15
CA GLU A 135 -16.61 12.41 21.23
C GLU A 135 -17.26 11.05 21.00
N ALA A 136 -16.45 10.02 20.75
CA ALA A 136 -16.92 8.65 20.52
C ALA A 136 -17.62 8.07 21.76
N ILE A 137 -17.05 8.28 22.95
CA ILE A 137 -17.66 7.88 24.23
C ILE A 137 -18.92 8.70 24.53
N GLY A 138 -18.92 10.00 24.19
CA GLY A 138 -20.08 10.86 24.31
C GLY A 138 -21.25 10.40 23.43
N TRP A 139 -20.96 9.93 22.21
CA TRP A 139 -21.94 9.26 21.35
C TRP A 139 -22.42 7.95 21.98
N ALA A 140 -21.50 7.08 22.42
CA ALA A 140 -21.83 5.78 22.99
C ALA A 140 -22.76 5.90 24.21
N LYS A 141 -22.52 6.87 25.09
CA LYS A 141 -23.39 7.18 26.25
C LYS A 141 -24.80 7.64 25.84
N LYS A 142 -24.95 8.32 24.71
CA LYS A 142 -26.27 8.79 24.21
C LYS A 142 -27.12 7.67 23.61
N VAL A 143 -26.48 6.68 22.99
CA VAL A 143 -27.19 5.57 22.32
C VAL A 143 -27.36 4.33 23.20
N ALA A 144 -26.55 4.20 24.26
CA ALA A 144 -26.66 3.10 25.22
C ALA A 144 -27.95 3.18 26.04
N GLN A 145 -28.51 2.02 26.38
CA GLN A 145 -29.63 1.94 27.33
C GLN A 145 -29.15 2.04 28.78
N ASP A 146 -27.99 1.43 29.05
CA ASP A 146 -27.33 1.40 30.35
C ASP A 146 -25.82 1.12 30.21
N SER A 147 -25.10 1.02 31.32
CA SER A 147 -23.66 0.75 31.36
C SER A 147 -23.26 -0.67 30.90
N THR A 148 -24.22 -1.58 30.76
CA THR A 148 -24.02 -2.96 30.29
C THR A 148 -24.23 -3.12 28.79
N THR A 149 -24.80 -2.11 28.12
CA THR A 149 -24.95 -2.07 26.66
C THR A 149 -23.60 -2.33 26.00
N LYS A 150 -23.55 -3.34 25.12
CA LYS A 150 -22.33 -3.77 24.46
C LYS A 150 -22.13 -3.09 23.12
N PHE A 151 -20.86 -2.81 22.82
CA PHE A 151 -20.40 -2.23 21.58
C PHE A 151 -19.40 -3.17 20.92
N GLN A 152 -19.62 -3.46 19.64
CA GLN A 152 -18.65 -4.09 18.76
C GLN A 152 -17.63 -3.03 18.31
N VAL A 153 -16.38 -3.23 18.68
CA VAL A 153 -15.22 -2.44 18.26
C VAL A 153 -14.50 -3.19 17.15
N GLN A 154 -14.31 -2.52 16.01
CA GLN A 154 -13.66 -3.09 14.82
C GLN A 154 -12.66 -2.09 14.24
N TRP A 155 -11.65 -2.61 13.55
CA TRP A 155 -10.75 -1.78 12.74
C TRP A 155 -11.50 -1.09 11.60
N LYS A 156 -11.27 0.21 11.42
CA LYS A 156 -11.75 0.95 10.24
C LYS A 156 -10.70 0.83 9.14
N VAL A 157 -10.91 -0.12 8.23
CA VAL A 157 -10.01 -0.34 7.11
C VAL A 157 -10.16 0.78 6.08
N ASP A 158 -9.05 1.34 5.67
CA ASP A 158 -8.97 2.33 4.62
C ASP A 158 -8.80 1.64 3.24
N GLY A 159 -9.93 1.33 2.61
CA GLY A 159 -9.97 0.63 1.33
C GLY A 159 -11.13 1.08 0.45
N ALA A 160 -11.70 0.12 -0.28
CA ALA A 160 -12.88 0.33 -1.10
C ALA A 160 -13.98 -0.68 -0.71
N THR A 161 -15.16 -0.17 -0.36
CA THR A 161 -16.30 -1.02 -0.02
C THR A 161 -16.69 -1.94 -1.18
N LEU A 162 -16.79 -3.23 -0.88
CA LEU A 162 -17.24 -4.30 -1.77
C LEU A 162 -18.28 -5.15 -1.03
N VAL A 163 -19.46 -5.28 -1.61
CA VAL A 163 -20.59 -6.05 -1.06
C VAL A 163 -20.73 -7.34 -1.84
N LEU A 164 -20.79 -8.47 -1.13
CA LEU A 164 -20.86 -9.80 -1.71
C LEU A 164 -22.21 -10.45 -1.38
N TYR A 165 -22.94 -10.88 -2.41
CA TYR A 165 -24.24 -11.54 -2.32
C TYR A 165 -24.08 -13.02 -2.63
N TYR A 166 -24.36 -13.86 -1.64
CA TYR A 166 -24.34 -15.31 -1.77
C TYR A 166 -25.75 -15.87 -1.83
N GLU A 167 -25.95 -16.83 -2.72
CA GLU A 167 -27.19 -17.61 -2.83
C GLU A 167 -26.83 -19.09 -2.78
N ALA A 168 -27.46 -19.84 -1.89
CA ALA A 168 -27.15 -21.23 -1.56
C ALA A 168 -25.63 -21.45 -1.38
N GLY A 169 -24.97 -20.53 -0.68
CA GLY A 169 -23.54 -20.58 -0.39
C GLY A 169 -22.63 -20.27 -1.59
N THR A 170 -23.14 -19.88 -2.75
CA THR A 170 -22.33 -19.53 -3.94
C THR A 170 -22.38 -18.02 -4.19
N LEU A 171 -21.22 -17.39 -4.43
CA LEU A 171 -21.17 -15.97 -4.77
C LEU A 171 -21.90 -15.70 -6.08
N LYS A 172 -22.96 -14.89 -6.03
CA LYS A 172 -23.75 -14.47 -7.20
C LYS A 172 -23.37 -13.09 -7.69
N HIS A 173 -23.22 -12.15 -6.76
CA HIS A 173 -22.90 -10.76 -7.08
C HIS A 173 -21.82 -10.20 -6.16
N GLY A 174 -20.79 -9.59 -6.74
CA GLY A 174 -19.85 -8.68 -6.06
C GLY A 174 -20.10 -7.28 -6.58
N VAL A 175 -20.45 -6.35 -5.68
CA VAL A 175 -21.00 -5.05 -6.04
C VAL A 175 -20.27 -3.93 -5.30
N THR A 176 -19.84 -2.90 -6.01
CA THR A 176 -19.26 -1.70 -5.39
C THR A 176 -20.32 -0.93 -4.61
N ARG A 177 -19.93 0.08 -3.82
CA ARG A 177 -20.90 0.92 -3.10
C ARG A 177 -21.80 1.76 -4.03
N GLY A 178 -21.23 2.37 -5.07
CA GLY A 178 -21.95 3.32 -5.92
C GLY A 178 -22.57 4.47 -5.14
N THR A 179 -23.89 4.64 -5.29
CA THR A 179 -24.68 5.65 -4.56
C THR A 179 -25.14 5.20 -3.18
N GLY A 180 -24.77 3.99 -2.74
CA GLY A 180 -25.29 3.34 -1.54
C GLY A 180 -26.58 2.55 -1.76
N ASN A 181 -27.33 2.88 -2.81
CA ASN A 181 -28.52 2.16 -3.28
C ASN A 181 -28.25 1.33 -4.54
N VAL A 182 -27.40 1.86 -5.43
CA VAL A 182 -27.01 1.20 -6.69
C VAL A 182 -25.50 1.20 -6.78
N GLY A 183 -24.91 0.05 -7.06
CA GLY A 183 -23.47 -0.17 -7.25
C GLY A 183 -23.13 -0.74 -8.62
N ASP A 184 -21.84 -0.80 -8.93
CA ASP A 184 -21.32 -1.49 -10.10
C ASP A 184 -21.20 -2.99 -9.82
N GLU A 185 -21.77 -3.80 -10.69
CA GLU A 185 -21.62 -5.26 -10.67
C GLU A 185 -20.24 -5.61 -11.22
N ILE A 186 -19.37 -6.10 -10.33
CA ILE A 186 -17.97 -6.42 -10.59
C ILE A 186 -17.62 -7.84 -10.13
N THR A 187 -18.58 -8.78 -10.22
CA THR A 187 -18.42 -10.14 -9.69
C THR A 187 -17.19 -10.86 -10.23
N ARG A 188 -16.90 -10.67 -11.52
CA ARG A 188 -15.71 -11.25 -12.15
C ARG A 188 -14.41 -10.74 -11.54
N ASN A 189 -14.38 -9.49 -11.09
CA ASN A 189 -13.22 -8.90 -10.42
C ASN A 189 -13.17 -9.37 -8.96
N ALA A 190 -14.30 -9.37 -8.25
CA ALA A 190 -14.39 -9.88 -6.88
C ALA A 190 -13.88 -11.32 -6.75
N LEU A 191 -14.23 -12.21 -7.70
CA LEU A 191 -13.78 -13.61 -7.73
C LEU A 191 -12.26 -13.79 -7.93
N THR A 192 -11.55 -12.75 -8.35
CA THR A 192 -10.07 -12.81 -8.49
C THR A 192 -9.33 -12.48 -7.20
N ILE A 193 -10.04 -11.91 -6.22
CA ILE A 193 -9.47 -11.56 -4.91
C ILE A 193 -9.36 -12.85 -4.10
N GLN A 194 -8.14 -13.25 -3.75
CA GLN A 194 -7.88 -14.56 -3.13
C GLN A 194 -8.67 -14.80 -1.84
N SER A 195 -8.89 -13.75 -1.04
CA SER A 195 -9.64 -13.87 0.21
C SER A 195 -11.16 -13.90 0.02
N VAL A 196 -11.69 -13.67 -1.19
CA VAL A 196 -13.13 -13.74 -1.46
C VAL A 196 -13.51 -15.21 -1.74
N PRO A 197 -14.32 -15.85 -0.88
CA PRO A 197 -14.72 -17.23 -1.13
C PRO A 197 -15.73 -17.29 -2.29
N ALA A 198 -15.42 -18.04 -3.34
CA ALA A 198 -16.39 -18.27 -4.41
C ALA A 198 -17.58 -19.14 -3.95
N LYS A 199 -17.33 -20.01 -2.97
CA LYS A 199 -18.32 -20.85 -2.29
C LYS A 199 -18.04 -20.87 -0.80
N LEU A 200 -19.10 -20.85 0.00
CA LEU A 200 -19.09 -20.99 1.45
C LEU A 200 -19.19 -22.47 1.84
N SER A 201 -18.81 -22.80 3.06
CA SER A 201 -18.88 -24.17 3.59
C SER A 201 -20.31 -24.68 3.81
N GLN A 202 -21.31 -23.79 3.78
CA GLN A 202 -22.72 -24.12 3.93
C GLN A 202 -23.58 -23.47 2.83
N PRO A 203 -24.66 -24.14 2.36
CA PRO A 203 -25.56 -23.60 1.34
C PRO A 203 -26.55 -22.60 1.95
N ILE A 204 -26.08 -21.39 2.25
CA ILE A 204 -26.86 -20.33 2.88
C ILE A 204 -26.92 -19.06 2.02
N ASP A 205 -28.04 -18.35 2.11
CA ASP A 205 -28.21 -17.02 1.53
C ASP A 205 -27.73 -15.97 2.53
N LEU A 206 -26.79 -15.12 2.10
CA LEU A 206 -26.34 -13.98 2.90
C LEU A 206 -25.79 -12.86 2.04
N THR A 207 -25.76 -11.66 2.61
CA THR A 207 -25.07 -10.50 2.07
C THR A 207 -23.96 -10.08 3.02
N ALA A 208 -22.72 -10.11 2.56
CA ALA A 208 -21.56 -9.70 3.35
C ALA A 208 -21.03 -8.37 2.80
N ARG A 209 -21.09 -7.32 3.63
CA ARG A 209 -20.47 -6.04 3.38
C ARG A 209 -19.07 -6.04 3.98
N GLY A 210 -18.09 -5.69 3.16
CA GLY A 210 -16.70 -5.66 3.55
C GLY A 210 -15.92 -4.59 2.83
N GLU A 211 -14.66 -4.48 3.21
CA GLU A 211 -13.71 -3.56 2.62
C GLU A 211 -12.66 -4.37 1.84
N ALA A 212 -12.48 -4.03 0.56
CA ALA A 212 -11.33 -4.48 -0.20
C ALA A 212 -10.16 -3.53 0.07
N TYR A 213 -8.97 -4.05 0.32
CA TYR A 213 -7.79 -3.26 0.67
C TYR A 213 -6.50 -3.91 0.18
N MET A 214 -5.40 -3.15 0.20
CA MET A 214 -4.05 -3.64 0.01
C MET A 214 -3.25 -3.34 1.27
N CYS A 215 -2.44 -4.30 1.74
CA CYS A 215 -1.52 -4.04 2.83
C CYS A 215 -0.47 -3.00 2.42
N TYR A 216 0.11 -2.28 3.40
CA TYR A 216 1.15 -1.28 3.13
C TYR A 216 2.34 -1.91 2.41
N SER A 217 2.85 -3.03 2.91
CA SER A 217 3.99 -3.74 2.31
C SER A 217 3.72 -4.19 0.87
N ASP A 218 2.51 -4.68 0.59
CA ASP A 218 2.09 -5.11 -0.74
C ASP A 218 1.88 -3.93 -1.68
N PHE A 219 1.34 -2.82 -1.19
CA PHE A 219 1.21 -1.57 -1.93
C PHE A 219 2.58 -1.01 -2.28
N GLU A 220 3.50 -0.91 -1.32
CA GLU A 220 4.86 -0.41 -1.55
C GLU A 220 5.58 -1.23 -2.60
N ARG A 221 5.56 -2.56 -2.47
CA ARG A 221 6.16 -3.46 -3.47
C ARG A 221 5.57 -3.24 -4.87
N PHE A 222 4.24 -3.25 -4.98
CA PHE A 222 3.56 -3.08 -6.26
C PHE A 222 3.81 -1.68 -6.85
N ASN A 223 3.83 -0.65 -6.00
CA ASN A 223 4.06 0.71 -6.44
C ASN A 223 5.50 0.92 -6.87
N GLU A 224 6.49 0.33 -6.19
CA GLU A 224 7.89 0.31 -6.61
C GLU A 224 8.06 -0.34 -7.99
N GLU A 225 7.46 -1.52 -8.20
CA GLU A 225 7.44 -2.22 -9.50
C GLU A 225 6.79 -1.38 -10.61
N ALA A 226 5.74 -0.63 -10.28
CA ALA A 226 5.04 0.24 -11.21
C ALA A 226 5.69 1.63 -11.41
N GLY A 227 6.87 1.90 -10.83
CA GLY A 227 7.57 3.19 -10.96
C GLY A 227 7.10 4.30 -10.01
N SER A 228 6.48 3.93 -8.89
CA SER A 228 5.92 4.80 -7.84
C SER A 228 4.80 5.73 -8.32
N ILE A 229 3.95 5.24 -9.22
CA ILE A 229 2.89 6.03 -9.87
C ILE A 229 1.65 6.27 -9.01
N TYR A 230 1.39 5.43 -8.01
CA TYR A 230 0.17 5.48 -7.21
C TYR A 230 0.39 6.21 -5.89
N ALA A 231 -0.59 7.04 -5.51
CA ALA A 231 -0.48 7.92 -4.35
C ALA A 231 -0.72 7.23 -3.00
N ASN A 232 -1.66 6.28 -2.94
CA ASN A 232 -1.99 5.53 -1.71
C ASN A 232 -2.67 4.18 -2.01
N PRO A 233 -2.70 3.24 -1.03
CA PRO A 233 -3.32 1.93 -1.17
C PRO A 233 -4.82 1.97 -1.49
N ARG A 234 -5.56 2.90 -0.88
CA ARG A 234 -7.02 3.06 -1.06
C ARG A 234 -7.39 3.33 -2.52
N ASN A 235 -6.77 4.34 -3.11
CA ASN A 235 -7.01 4.77 -4.50
C ASN A 235 -6.61 3.68 -5.49
N LEU A 236 -5.48 3.03 -5.24
CA LEU A 236 -5.06 1.91 -6.06
C LEU A 236 -6.09 0.79 -5.99
N THR A 237 -6.55 0.40 -4.79
CA THR A 237 -7.54 -0.65 -4.60
C THR A 237 -8.85 -0.33 -5.30
N ALA A 238 -9.41 0.86 -5.08
CA ALA A 238 -10.65 1.31 -5.73
C ALA A 238 -10.54 1.32 -7.26
N GLY A 239 -9.41 1.78 -7.80
CA GLY A 239 -9.15 1.75 -9.25
C GLY A 239 -8.94 0.35 -9.79
N SER A 240 -8.43 -0.57 -8.98
CA SER A 240 -8.20 -1.96 -9.36
C SER A 240 -9.50 -2.74 -9.48
N LEU A 241 -10.43 -2.55 -8.53
CA LEU A 241 -11.72 -3.25 -8.55
C LEU A 241 -12.54 -2.97 -9.82
N LYS A 242 -12.25 -1.88 -10.52
CA LYS A 242 -12.96 -1.41 -11.71
C LYS A 242 -12.17 -1.56 -13.01
N GLN A 243 -11.22 -2.48 -13.04
CA GLN A 243 -10.57 -2.83 -14.31
C GLN A 243 -11.51 -3.66 -15.19
N LYS A 244 -11.59 -3.34 -16.48
CA LYS A 244 -12.41 -4.09 -17.45
C LYS A 244 -11.95 -5.54 -17.60
N LYS A 245 -10.64 -5.77 -17.47
CA LYS A 245 -10.01 -7.09 -17.55
C LYS A 245 -9.76 -7.60 -16.14
N SER A 246 -10.52 -8.61 -15.70
CA SER A 246 -10.36 -9.22 -14.37
C SER A 246 -8.97 -9.77 -14.12
N LYS A 247 -8.25 -10.18 -15.17
CA LYS A 247 -6.83 -10.61 -15.07
C LYS A 247 -5.95 -9.53 -14.43
N MET A 248 -6.17 -8.25 -14.74
CA MET A 248 -5.41 -7.14 -14.15
C MET A 248 -5.74 -6.93 -12.67
N VAL A 249 -6.91 -7.39 -12.22
CA VAL A 249 -7.29 -7.36 -10.80
C VAL A 249 -6.61 -8.51 -10.06
N ALA A 250 -6.56 -9.69 -10.68
CA ALA A 250 -5.90 -10.88 -10.14
C ALA A 250 -4.39 -10.69 -9.91
N GLU A 251 -3.74 -9.86 -10.72
CA GLU A 251 -2.31 -9.54 -10.60
C GLU A 251 -2.02 -8.57 -9.43
N ARG A 252 -3.06 -7.98 -8.82
CA ARG A 252 -2.90 -7.00 -7.75
C ARG A 252 -3.14 -7.65 -6.39
N PRO A 253 -2.35 -7.31 -5.35
CA PRO A 253 -2.41 -7.96 -4.04
C PRO A 253 -3.59 -7.44 -3.19
N ILE A 254 -4.81 -7.50 -3.73
CA ILE A 254 -6.02 -7.08 -3.05
C ILE A 254 -6.47 -8.17 -2.09
N ARG A 255 -6.86 -7.77 -0.89
CA ARG A 255 -7.58 -8.58 0.09
C ARG A 255 -8.95 -7.97 0.33
N TRP A 256 -9.84 -8.75 0.94
CA TRP A 256 -11.17 -8.35 1.32
C TRP A 256 -11.53 -8.95 2.67
N VAL A 257 -12.20 -8.16 3.51
CA VAL A 257 -12.64 -8.55 4.84
C VAL A 257 -14.03 -8.01 5.13
N ALA A 258 -14.91 -8.85 5.66
CA ALA A 258 -16.25 -8.48 6.06
C ALA A 258 -16.23 -7.74 7.41
N PHE A 259 -17.06 -6.71 7.50
CA PHE A 259 -17.30 -5.97 8.74
C PHE A 259 -18.78 -5.93 9.14
N ASP A 260 -19.69 -6.26 8.21
CA ASP A 260 -21.14 -6.29 8.44
C ASP A 260 -21.77 -7.38 7.57
N VAL A 261 -22.51 -8.31 8.18
CA VAL A 261 -23.06 -9.49 7.49
C VAL A 261 -24.55 -9.60 7.77
N HIS A 262 -25.33 -9.73 6.72
CA HIS A 262 -26.79 -9.81 6.75
C HIS A 262 -27.20 -11.20 6.30
N LEU A 263 -27.82 -11.96 7.18
CA LEU A 263 -28.35 -13.29 6.89
C LEU A 263 -29.66 -13.48 7.66
N ASN A 264 -30.52 -14.36 7.16
CA ASN A 264 -31.77 -14.69 7.83
C ASN A 264 -31.49 -15.68 8.98
N THR A 265 -31.27 -15.16 10.20
CA THR A 265 -30.91 -15.95 11.37
C THR A 265 -31.48 -15.33 12.65
N ASP A 266 -31.71 -16.16 13.66
CA ASP A 266 -32.19 -15.73 14.98
C ASP A 266 -31.04 -15.24 15.91
N LEU A 267 -29.89 -14.87 15.35
CA LEU A 267 -28.75 -14.43 16.17
C LEU A 267 -29.02 -13.01 16.68
N PRO A 268 -29.04 -12.77 18.00
CA PRO A 268 -29.39 -11.47 18.55
C PRO A 268 -28.28 -10.42 18.45
N THR A 269 -27.01 -10.82 18.25
CA THR A 269 -25.88 -9.88 18.25
C THR A 269 -24.99 -9.96 17.01
N ASP A 270 -24.41 -8.81 16.65
CA ASP A 270 -23.44 -8.65 15.57
C ASP A 270 -22.20 -9.54 15.80
N SER A 271 -21.76 -9.67 17.04
CA SER A 271 -20.63 -10.56 17.40
C SER A 271 -20.92 -12.01 17.06
N GLN A 272 -22.14 -12.47 17.32
CA GLN A 272 -22.53 -13.84 16.97
C GLN A 272 -22.65 -14.01 15.46
N VAL A 273 -23.19 -13.01 14.76
CA VAL A 273 -23.26 -12.97 13.29
C VAL A 273 -21.87 -13.06 12.65
N LEU A 274 -20.90 -12.27 13.12
CA LEU A 274 -19.54 -12.29 12.58
C LEU A 274 -18.80 -13.60 12.90
N ASN A 275 -19.01 -14.16 14.10
CA ASN A 275 -18.47 -15.48 14.45
C ASN A 275 -19.07 -16.58 13.58
N PHE A 276 -20.37 -16.50 13.28
CA PHE A 276 -21.02 -17.42 12.36
C PHE A 276 -20.46 -17.25 10.94
N ALA A 277 -20.34 -16.02 10.44
CA ALA A 277 -19.72 -15.72 9.15
C ALA A 277 -18.30 -16.32 9.04
N LYS A 278 -17.48 -16.18 10.10
CA LYS A 278 -16.15 -16.81 10.18
C LYS A 278 -16.22 -18.32 10.06
N SER A 279 -17.19 -18.96 10.73
CA SER A 279 -17.37 -20.42 10.70
C SER A 279 -17.74 -20.97 9.32
N ILE A 280 -18.28 -20.11 8.44
CA ILE A 280 -18.61 -20.44 7.05
C ILE A 280 -17.61 -19.86 6.04
N GLU A 281 -16.39 -19.59 6.50
CA GLU A 281 -15.24 -19.17 5.69
C GLU A 281 -15.32 -17.74 5.12
N ILE A 282 -16.20 -16.88 5.66
CA ILE A 282 -16.16 -15.44 5.36
C ILE A 282 -15.02 -14.81 6.17
N PRO A 283 -14.06 -14.13 5.52
CA PRO A 283 -12.99 -13.43 6.24
C PRO A 283 -13.57 -12.31 7.10
N VAL A 284 -13.26 -12.34 8.40
CA VAL A 284 -13.54 -11.27 9.36
C VAL A 284 -12.27 -11.03 10.18
N PHE A 285 -12.08 -9.81 10.70
CA PHE A 285 -10.96 -9.54 11.60
C PHE A 285 -11.07 -10.34 12.89
N GLU A 286 -9.95 -10.94 13.31
CA GLU A 286 -9.87 -11.70 14.56
C GLU A 286 -9.93 -10.80 15.80
N ASP A 287 -9.47 -9.56 15.68
CA ASP A 287 -9.44 -8.60 16.78
C ASP A 287 -10.81 -8.01 17.15
N ASN A 288 -11.85 -8.28 16.35
CA ASN A 288 -13.21 -7.79 16.60
C ASN A 288 -13.65 -8.11 18.03
N ARG A 289 -14.05 -7.08 18.78
CA ARG A 289 -14.37 -7.23 20.21
C ARG A 289 -15.70 -6.61 20.58
N SER A 290 -16.55 -7.36 21.28
CA SER A 290 -17.75 -6.83 21.91
C SER A 290 -17.52 -6.58 23.39
N VAL A 291 -17.66 -5.32 23.80
CA VAL A 291 -17.35 -4.84 25.14
C VAL A 291 -18.48 -3.96 25.69
N PRO A 292 -18.79 -4.01 27.00
CA PRO A 292 -19.77 -3.11 27.59
C PRO A 292 -19.27 -1.66 27.55
N LEU A 293 -20.19 -0.69 27.61
CA LEU A 293 -19.88 0.75 27.65
C LEU A 293 -18.81 1.11 28.68
N SER A 294 -18.83 0.46 29.85
CA SER A 294 -17.85 0.67 30.94
C SER A 294 -16.40 0.32 30.58
N LYS A 295 -16.17 -0.48 29.53
CA LYS A 295 -14.84 -0.89 29.05
C LYS A 295 -14.51 -0.34 27.67
N LEU A 296 -15.39 0.48 27.09
CA LEU A 296 -15.24 0.93 25.70
C LEU A 296 -13.98 1.80 25.53
N GLU A 297 -13.75 2.74 26.44
CA GLU A 297 -12.61 3.66 26.40
C GLU A 297 -11.26 2.92 26.51
N SER A 298 -11.13 2.01 27.48
CA SER A 298 -9.89 1.22 27.61
C SER A 298 -9.67 0.28 26.43
N THR A 299 -10.74 -0.19 25.79
CA THR A 299 -10.64 -1.00 24.57
C THR A 299 -10.16 -0.15 23.39
N ILE A 300 -10.67 1.08 23.23
CA ILE A 300 -10.21 2.01 22.19
C ILE A 300 -8.71 2.26 22.32
N GLU A 301 -8.21 2.52 23.53
CA GLU A 301 -6.78 2.76 23.75
C GLU A 301 -5.92 1.51 23.50
N GLU A 302 -6.42 0.32 23.82
CA GLU A 302 -5.72 -0.91 23.48
C GLU A 302 -5.61 -1.10 21.95
N PHE A 303 -6.68 -0.81 21.20
CA PHE A 303 -6.62 -0.83 19.75
C PHE A 303 -5.63 0.22 19.22
N ARG A 304 -5.68 1.46 19.71
CA ARG A 304 -4.71 2.50 19.32
C ARG A 304 -3.26 2.05 19.47
N SER A 305 -2.93 1.39 20.59
CA SER A 305 -1.56 0.89 20.84
C SER A 305 -1.06 -0.16 19.84
N LYS A 306 -1.93 -0.77 19.03
CA LYS A 306 -1.59 -1.82 18.06
C LYS A 306 -1.50 -1.31 16.63
N VAL A 307 -2.00 -0.10 16.32
CA VAL A 307 -2.12 0.42 14.95
C VAL A 307 -0.79 0.35 14.20
N ASP A 308 0.30 0.81 14.81
CA ASP A 308 1.62 0.90 14.16
C ASP A 308 2.23 -0.47 13.85
N SER A 309 1.73 -1.53 14.48
CA SER A 309 2.17 -2.91 14.23
C SER A 309 1.42 -3.58 13.07
N LEU A 310 0.36 -2.95 12.54
CA LEU A 310 -0.48 -3.52 11.50
C LEU A 310 0.01 -3.11 10.11
N ASP A 311 0.25 -4.10 9.26
CA ASP A 311 0.53 -3.90 7.83
C ASP A 311 -0.74 -3.54 7.02
N ILE A 312 -1.85 -3.24 7.69
CA ILE A 312 -3.15 -3.00 7.07
C ILE A 312 -3.42 -1.50 7.11
N PRO A 313 -3.92 -0.88 6.02
CA PRO A 313 -4.31 0.52 6.03
C PRO A 313 -5.52 0.70 6.95
N ILE A 314 -5.29 1.22 8.14
CA ILE A 314 -6.30 1.52 9.15
C ILE A 314 -6.34 3.03 9.37
N ASP A 315 -7.52 3.64 9.26
CA ASP A 315 -7.73 5.07 9.50
C ASP A 315 -8.57 5.35 10.76
N GLY A 316 -8.84 4.33 11.58
CA GLY A 316 -9.63 4.49 12.78
C GLY A 316 -10.22 3.19 13.34
N LEU A 317 -11.26 3.36 14.15
CA LEU A 317 -12.15 2.30 14.62
C LEU A 317 -13.58 2.55 14.17
N VAL A 318 -14.36 1.48 14.09
CA VAL A 318 -15.81 1.54 13.99
C VAL A 318 -16.39 1.00 15.29
N LEU A 319 -17.23 1.79 15.94
CA LEU A 319 -17.96 1.40 17.14
C LEU A 319 -19.42 1.19 16.75
N LYS A 320 -19.96 -0.01 16.99
CA LYS A 320 -21.35 -0.38 16.67
C LYS A 320 -22.03 -0.92 17.90
N ILE A 321 -23.31 -0.62 18.11
CA ILE A 321 -24.12 -1.34 19.10
C ILE A 321 -24.12 -2.84 18.75
N ASP A 322 -23.81 -3.73 19.68
CA ASP A 322 -23.70 -5.17 19.41
C ASP A 322 -25.09 -5.84 19.26
N ASP A 323 -26.11 -5.34 19.96
CA ASP A 323 -27.49 -5.84 19.91
C ASP A 323 -28.22 -5.41 18.62
N LEU A 324 -28.68 -6.37 17.81
CA LEU A 324 -29.32 -6.10 16.53
C LEU A 324 -30.75 -5.54 16.67
N GLN A 325 -31.50 -5.93 17.70
CA GLN A 325 -32.83 -5.36 17.94
C GLN A 325 -32.74 -3.89 18.36
N LEU A 326 -31.69 -3.53 19.11
CA LEU A 326 -31.42 -2.14 19.45
C LEU A 326 -31.02 -1.33 18.21
N ARG A 327 -30.27 -1.91 17.26
CA ARG A 327 -29.97 -1.25 15.96
C ARG A 327 -31.24 -0.91 15.20
N GLU A 328 -32.20 -1.84 15.12
CA GLU A 328 -33.49 -1.62 14.45
C GLU A 328 -34.28 -0.48 15.09
N LYS A 329 -34.35 -0.44 16.44
CA LYS A 329 -35.03 0.63 17.18
C LYS A 329 -34.38 2.00 16.98
N LEU A 330 -33.05 2.06 16.95
CA LEU A 330 -32.31 3.29 16.70
C LEU A 330 -32.44 3.76 15.26
N GLY A 331 -32.52 2.83 14.30
CA GLY A 331 -32.71 3.11 12.89
C GLY A 331 -31.54 3.85 12.25
N VAL A 332 -31.82 4.49 11.11
CA VAL A 332 -30.84 5.19 10.27
C VAL A 332 -31.29 6.61 9.96
N THR A 333 -30.36 7.48 9.58
CA THR A 333 -30.64 8.76 8.93
C THR A 333 -30.59 8.58 7.41
N ALA A 334 -30.75 9.67 6.64
CA ALA A 334 -30.61 9.63 5.18
C ALA A 334 -29.21 9.16 4.73
N ALA A 335 -28.17 9.43 5.51
CA ALA A 335 -26.78 9.20 5.11
C ALA A 335 -26.00 8.20 5.99
N SER A 336 -26.42 7.99 7.24
CA SER A 336 -25.68 7.18 8.21
C SER A 336 -26.55 6.47 9.26
N PRO A 337 -26.13 5.30 9.77
CA PRO A 337 -26.82 4.62 10.87
C PRO A 337 -26.66 5.37 12.19
N ARG A 338 -27.70 5.37 13.04
CA ARG A 338 -27.62 5.99 14.38
C ARG A 338 -26.91 5.11 15.42
N TRP A 339 -26.81 3.82 15.13
CA TRP A 339 -26.26 2.78 15.99
C TRP A 339 -24.78 2.48 15.74
N ALA A 340 -24.12 3.21 14.84
CA ALA A 340 -22.68 3.10 14.61
C ALA A 340 -22.00 4.45 14.36
N VAL A 341 -20.73 4.55 14.76
CA VAL A 341 -19.87 5.72 14.54
C VAL A 341 -18.46 5.27 14.14
N ALA A 342 -17.78 6.08 13.33
CA ALA A 342 -16.36 5.94 13.04
C ALA A 342 -15.57 6.85 13.97
N LEU A 343 -14.61 6.31 14.72
CA LEU A 343 -13.58 7.08 15.42
C LEU A 343 -12.34 7.11 14.54
N LYS A 344 -12.08 8.24 13.86
CA LYS A 344 -10.89 8.38 13.02
C LYS A 344 -9.66 8.55 13.88
N PHE A 345 -8.57 7.89 13.50
CA PHE A 345 -7.24 8.17 14.04
C PHE A 345 -6.66 9.26 13.16
N GLU A 346 -6.66 10.51 13.63
CA GLU A 346 -5.96 11.56 12.91
C GLU A 346 -4.47 11.22 12.92
N PRO A 347 -3.76 11.27 11.76
CA PRO A 347 -2.31 11.31 11.79
C PRO A 347 -1.90 12.49 12.67
N GLU A 348 -0.83 12.35 13.44
CA GLU A 348 -0.25 13.51 14.10
C GLU A 348 0.10 14.52 12.99
N ILE A 349 -0.55 15.67 13.05
CA ILE A 349 -0.35 16.79 12.14
C ILE A 349 0.26 17.90 12.98
N ALA A 350 1.35 18.47 12.49
CA ALA A 350 1.90 19.67 13.05
C ALA A 350 1.96 20.78 12.00
N GLU A 351 1.70 22.00 12.46
CA GLU A 351 1.88 23.19 11.67
C GLU A 351 3.36 23.59 11.66
N SER A 352 3.87 23.94 10.50
CA SER A 352 5.24 24.44 10.33
C SER A 352 5.30 25.46 9.19
N ILE A 353 6.40 26.19 9.10
CA ILE A 353 6.64 27.20 8.06
C ILE A 353 7.61 26.63 7.03
N ILE A 354 7.32 26.82 5.75
CA ILE A 354 8.27 26.50 4.67
C ILE A 354 9.35 27.57 4.64
N GLU A 355 10.56 27.22 5.08
CA GLU A 355 11.74 28.10 5.00
C GLU A 355 12.29 28.19 3.58
N ASP A 356 12.22 27.09 2.82
CA ASP A 356 12.71 27.02 1.44
C ASP A 356 12.06 25.85 0.69
N ILE A 357 12.07 25.90 -0.64
CA ILE A 357 11.63 24.79 -1.49
C ILE A 357 12.81 24.35 -2.35
N GLU A 358 13.31 23.16 -2.04
CA GLU A 358 14.43 22.56 -2.74
C GLU A 358 13.96 21.51 -3.74
N VAL A 359 14.71 21.37 -4.83
CA VAL A 359 14.48 20.36 -5.86
C VAL A 359 15.60 19.34 -5.85
N PHE A 360 15.23 18.09 -5.61
CA PHE A 360 16.16 16.97 -5.53
C PHE A 360 16.17 16.18 -6.83
N VAL A 361 17.35 15.92 -7.39
CA VAL A 361 17.50 15.08 -8.58
C VAL A 361 17.88 13.67 -8.12
N GLY A 362 16.95 12.73 -8.24
CA GLY A 362 17.19 11.34 -7.91
C GLY A 362 18.12 10.63 -8.90
N ARG A 363 18.56 9.42 -8.54
CA ARG A 363 19.44 8.56 -9.36
C ARG A 363 18.95 8.37 -10.80
N THR A 364 17.65 8.13 -10.98
CA THR A 364 17.03 7.93 -12.31
C THR A 364 16.90 9.23 -13.10
N GLY A 365 17.20 10.37 -12.48
CA GLY A 365 16.99 11.70 -13.03
C GLY A 365 15.64 12.32 -12.62
N ARG A 366 14.76 11.59 -11.92
CA ARG A 366 13.50 12.15 -11.42
C ARG A 366 13.78 13.37 -10.55
N VAL A 367 13.16 14.51 -10.85
CA VAL A 367 13.29 15.73 -10.08
C VAL A 367 12.08 15.85 -9.16
N THR A 368 12.32 15.75 -7.85
CA THR A 368 11.27 15.73 -6.83
C THR A 368 11.43 16.94 -5.91
N PRO A 369 10.37 17.72 -5.66
CA PRO A 369 10.47 18.85 -4.77
C PRO A 369 10.27 18.46 -3.30
N ARG A 370 10.97 19.16 -2.41
CA ARG A 370 10.85 19.04 -0.96
C ARG A 370 10.74 20.42 -0.32
N ALA A 371 9.84 20.55 0.63
CA ALA A 371 9.79 21.69 1.52
C ALA A 371 10.85 21.51 2.60
N LYS A 372 11.72 22.51 2.77
CA LYS A 372 12.51 22.70 3.98
C LYS A 372 11.63 23.42 4.98
N LEU A 373 11.47 22.83 6.15
CA LEU A 373 10.53 23.27 7.17
C LEU A 373 11.28 23.86 8.37
N GLU A 374 10.64 24.82 9.03
CA GLU A 374 10.99 25.17 10.40
C GLU A 374 10.86 23.89 11.26
N PRO A 375 11.90 23.50 12.03
CA PRO A 375 11.90 22.23 12.74
C PRO A 375 10.66 22.04 13.60
N VAL A 376 9.89 20.99 13.30
CA VAL A 376 8.62 20.69 13.98
C VAL A 376 8.63 19.30 14.58
N GLN A 377 8.09 19.14 15.79
CA GLN A 377 7.94 17.81 16.39
C GLN A 377 6.72 17.12 15.80
N LEU A 378 6.93 15.89 15.31
CA LEU A 378 5.88 15.10 14.69
C LEU A 378 6.16 13.60 14.93
N ALA A 379 5.24 12.94 15.64
CA ALA A 379 5.36 11.52 16.00
C ALA A 379 6.70 11.21 16.68
N GLY A 380 7.03 12.00 17.72
CA GLY A 380 8.23 11.82 18.54
C GLY A 380 9.58 12.13 17.86
N THR A 381 9.58 12.62 16.62
CA THR A 381 10.82 13.00 15.90
C THR A 381 10.74 14.43 15.37
N THR A 382 11.89 15.09 15.27
CA THR A 382 11.97 16.41 14.66
C THR A 382 12.03 16.30 13.13
N VAL A 383 11.01 16.85 12.47
CA VAL A 383 10.90 16.91 11.01
C VAL A 383 11.42 18.27 10.53
N THR A 384 12.35 18.25 9.58
CA THR A 384 12.94 19.44 8.95
C THR A 384 12.75 19.48 7.43
N TYR A 385 12.28 18.37 6.83
CA TYR A 385 11.93 18.30 5.43
C TYR A 385 10.64 17.49 5.25
N ALA A 386 9.81 17.93 4.31
CA ALA A 386 8.62 17.19 3.88
C ALA A 386 8.53 17.16 2.36
N THR A 387 8.01 16.07 1.81
CA THR A 387 7.78 15.96 0.36
C THR A 387 6.64 16.88 -0.08
N LEU A 388 6.82 17.52 -1.24
CA LEU A 388 5.77 18.24 -1.97
C LEU A 388 5.27 17.40 -3.17
N HIS A 389 5.49 16.10 -3.15
CA HIS A 389 5.10 15.12 -4.18
C HIS A 389 5.72 15.36 -5.56
N ASN A 390 5.21 16.32 -6.34
CA ASN A 390 5.61 16.56 -7.73
C ASN A 390 5.33 18.01 -8.18
N ALA A 391 5.69 18.32 -9.44
CA ALA A 391 5.56 19.66 -10.00
C ALA A 391 4.11 20.16 -10.02
N ASP A 392 3.16 19.36 -10.51
CA ASP A 392 1.74 19.75 -10.55
C ASP A 392 1.17 19.99 -9.15
N TYR A 393 1.59 19.21 -8.15
CA TYR A 393 1.14 19.38 -6.78
C TYR A 393 1.55 20.76 -6.23
N ILE A 394 2.79 21.18 -6.47
CA ILE A 394 3.28 22.52 -6.09
C ILE A 394 2.53 23.62 -6.83
N GLU A 395 2.42 23.49 -8.16
CA GLU A 395 1.74 24.48 -8.99
C GLU A 395 0.27 24.64 -8.57
N ARG A 396 -0.39 23.53 -8.21
CA ARG A 396 -1.77 23.52 -7.70
C ARG A 396 -1.89 24.16 -6.32
N LEU A 397 -0.98 23.84 -5.41
CA LEU A 397 -0.99 24.45 -4.06
C LEU A 397 -0.71 25.96 -4.12
N GLY A 398 0.04 26.42 -5.13
CA GLY A 398 0.48 27.80 -5.23
C GLY A 398 1.32 28.21 -4.02
N VAL A 399 2.05 27.25 -3.46
CA VAL A 399 2.82 27.38 -2.23
C VAL A 399 4.02 28.29 -2.44
N GLN A 400 4.35 29.07 -1.42
CA GLN A 400 5.45 30.03 -1.45
C GLN A 400 6.40 29.77 -0.29
N VAL A 401 7.60 30.33 -0.38
CA VAL A 401 8.50 30.39 0.76
C VAL A 401 7.89 31.33 1.81
N GLY A 402 7.89 30.91 3.07
CA GLY A 402 7.17 31.55 4.18
C GLY A 402 5.72 31.05 4.36
N ALA A 403 5.25 30.11 3.52
CA ALA A 403 3.94 29.52 3.68
C ALA A 403 3.83 28.72 4.99
N THR A 404 2.71 28.87 5.69
CA THR A 404 2.35 28.02 6.82
C THR A 404 1.64 26.78 6.29
N VAL A 405 2.14 25.60 6.67
CA VAL A 405 1.68 24.31 6.16
C VAL A 405 1.40 23.32 7.27
N LEU A 406 0.43 22.45 7.02
CA LEU A 406 0.17 21.27 7.84
C LEU A 406 0.99 20.10 7.30
N VAL A 407 1.79 19.53 8.19
CA VAL A 407 2.71 18.44 7.88
C VAL A 407 2.27 17.21 8.63
N SER A 408 2.15 16.09 7.92
CA SER A 408 1.87 14.78 8.50
C SER A 408 2.99 13.81 8.19
N LYS A 409 3.03 12.68 8.91
CA LYS A 409 3.85 11.52 8.56
C LYS A 409 2.98 10.41 8.03
N ARG A 410 3.22 10.00 6.78
CA ARG A 410 2.58 8.81 6.22
C ARG A 410 3.32 7.57 6.70
N GLY A 411 2.58 6.66 7.34
CA GLY A 411 3.13 5.43 7.93
C GLY A 411 4.27 5.71 8.92
N GLU A 412 4.20 6.82 9.67
CA GLU A 412 5.20 7.30 10.64
C GLU A 412 6.61 7.64 10.09
N ILE A 413 6.87 7.39 8.80
CA ILE A 413 8.22 7.44 8.22
C ILE A 413 8.43 8.64 7.29
N ILE A 414 7.48 8.94 6.41
CA ILE A 414 7.69 9.93 5.34
C ILE A 414 6.87 11.20 5.63
N PRO A 415 7.52 12.33 5.99
CA PRO A 415 6.82 13.58 6.18
C PRO A 415 6.32 14.16 4.85
N ALA A 416 5.08 14.61 4.81
CA ALA A 416 4.44 15.20 3.63
C ALA A 416 3.68 16.46 4.00
N VAL A 417 3.68 17.44 3.09
CA VAL A 417 2.83 18.63 3.20
C VAL A 417 1.43 18.25 2.74
N GLU A 418 0.49 18.21 3.68
CA GLU A 418 -0.90 17.83 3.40
C GLU A 418 -1.74 19.05 2.99
N GLU A 419 -1.49 20.21 3.60
CA GLU A 419 -2.28 21.41 3.35
C GLU A 419 -1.43 22.68 3.53
N VAL A 420 -1.78 23.73 2.77
CA VAL A 420 -1.24 25.07 2.93
C VAL A 420 -2.28 25.92 3.65
N VAL A 421 -1.98 26.28 4.90
CA VAL A 421 -2.85 27.11 5.76
C VAL A 421 -2.77 28.56 5.32
N ASN A 422 -1.56 29.06 5.11
CA ASN A 422 -1.28 30.38 4.56
C ASN A 422 -0.27 30.22 3.43
N LYS A 423 -0.58 30.79 2.26
CA LYS A 423 0.27 30.67 1.08
C LYS A 423 1.56 31.49 1.17
N GLY A 424 1.66 32.43 2.11
CA GLY A 424 2.75 33.41 2.19
C GLY A 424 2.47 34.68 1.36
N ASP A 425 3.38 35.65 1.47
CA ASP A 425 3.29 36.97 0.79
C ASP A 425 4.23 37.11 -0.44
N GLY A 426 4.96 36.05 -0.79
CA GLY A 426 5.92 36.00 -1.89
C GLY A 426 5.33 35.55 -3.24
N PRO A 427 6.18 35.42 -4.29
CA PRO A 427 5.76 34.82 -5.55
C PRO A 427 5.56 33.30 -5.39
N ALA A 428 4.54 32.75 -6.08
CA ALA A 428 4.34 31.31 -6.17
C ALA A 428 5.60 30.61 -6.70
N TYR A 429 6.00 29.51 -6.04
CA TYR A 429 7.18 28.77 -6.46
C TYR A 429 6.96 28.16 -7.84
N LYS A 430 7.87 28.46 -8.78
CA LYS A 430 7.85 27.88 -10.13
C LYS A 430 8.80 26.70 -10.19
N PHE A 431 8.26 25.53 -10.52
CA PHE A 431 9.08 24.35 -10.68
C PHE A 431 10.07 24.54 -11.86
N PRO A 432 11.37 24.25 -11.67
CA PRO A 432 12.38 24.58 -12.66
C PRO A 432 12.17 23.82 -13.97
N GLU A 433 12.44 24.49 -15.10
CA GLU A 433 12.47 23.87 -16.43
C GLU A 433 13.82 23.19 -16.74
N ARG A 434 14.84 23.52 -15.94
CA ARG A 434 16.21 23.03 -16.10
C ARG A 434 16.66 22.30 -14.84
N CYS A 435 17.47 21.26 -15.02
CA CYS A 435 18.03 20.49 -13.93
C CYS A 435 18.86 21.39 -13.02
N PRO A 436 18.58 21.46 -11.70
CA PRO A 436 19.33 22.30 -10.77
C PRO A 436 20.80 21.89 -10.63
N SER A 437 21.14 20.63 -10.98
CA SER A 437 22.51 20.12 -10.89
C SER A 437 23.33 20.36 -12.16
N CYS A 438 22.78 20.10 -13.35
CA CYS A 438 23.56 20.14 -14.60
C CYS A 438 23.00 21.09 -15.67
N ASN A 439 21.94 21.84 -15.35
CA ASN A 439 21.32 22.85 -16.21
C ASN A 439 20.72 22.34 -17.55
N SER A 440 20.67 21.02 -17.75
CA SER A 440 19.99 20.41 -18.90
C SER A 440 18.48 20.64 -18.81
N ILE A 441 17.82 20.79 -19.97
CA ILE A 441 16.36 20.90 -20.03
C ILE A 441 15.73 19.62 -19.45
N LEU A 442 14.79 19.78 -18.53
CA LEU A 442 14.03 18.66 -17.98
C LEU A 442 12.97 18.21 -18.98
N LYS A 443 12.80 16.89 -19.12
CA LYS A 443 11.75 16.31 -19.97
C LYS A 443 10.58 15.84 -19.12
N ILE A 444 9.40 15.91 -19.71
CA ILE A 444 8.16 15.34 -19.18
C ILE A 444 7.88 14.10 -20.01
N ASP A 445 7.70 12.95 -19.37
CA ASP A 445 7.28 11.73 -20.07
C ASP A 445 5.78 11.80 -20.33
N ALA A 446 5.33 11.28 -21.48
CA ALA A 446 3.98 11.49 -22.02
C ALA A 446 2.84 11.03 -21.09
N ASP A 447 3.13 10.15 -20.13
CA ASP A 447 2.16 9.51 -19.24
C ASP A 447 2.42 9.81 -17.74
N VAL A 448 3.39 10.67 -17.40
CA VAL A 448 3.79 10.95 -16.01
C VAL A 448 3.88 12.46 -15.75
N VAL A 449 3.44 12.88 -14.57
CA VAL A 449 3.50 14.29 -14.11
C VAL A 449 4.93 14.74 -13.76
N ASP A 450 5.81 13.79 -13.50
CA ASP A 450 7.17 14.06 -13.02
C ASP A 450 8.09 14.59 -14.12
N ARG A 451 9.02 15.49 -13.74
CA ARG A 451 10.07 16.00 -14.63
C ARG A 451 11.37 15.24 -14.43
N TYR A 452 12.08 14.94 -15.51
CA TYR A 452 13.29 14.11 -15.51
C TYR A 452 14.50 14.80 -16.12
N CYS A 453 15.64 14.65 -15.45
CA CYS A 453 16.98 14.95 -15.96
C CYS A 453 17.49 13.78 -16.81
N VAL A 454 17.46 13.95 -18.13
CA VAL A 454 17.93 12.95 -19.10
C VAL A 454 19.43 13.03 -19.39
N ASN A 455 20.15 14.00 -18.81
CA ASN A 455 21.59 14.08 -18.97
C ASN A 455 22.29 12.92 -18.26
N PRO A 456 23.02 12.03 -18.96
CA PRO A 456 23.78 10.94 -18.33
C PRO A 456 24.95 11.47 -17.49
N ASP A 457 25.47 12.66 -17.82
CA ASP A 457 26.60 13.28 -17.12
C ASP A 457 26.19 14.19 -15.96
N CYS A 458 24.93 14.17 -15.57
CA CYS A 458 24.45 14.93 -14.41
C CYS A 458 25.20 14.51 -13.14
N GLN A 459 25.90 15.46 -12.52
CA GLN A 459 26.68 15.24 -11.30
C GLN A 459 25.83 14.64 -10.19
N GLU A 460 24.64 15.17 -9.93
CA GLU A 460 23.79 14.66 -8.85
C GLU A 460 23.33 13.22 -9.14
N LYS A 461 23.05 12.86 -10.40
CA LYS A 461 22.72 11.46 -10.75
C LYS A 461 23.89 10.51 -10.42
N LYS A 462 25.12 10.92 -10.72
CA LYS A 462 26.34 10.16 -10.39
C LYS A 462 26.51 10.01 -8.88
N ILE A 463 26.36 11.10 -8.11
CA ILE A 463 26.42 11.07 -6.64
C ILE A 463 25.33 10.13 -6.07
N GLN A 464 24.09 10.24 -6.54
CA GLN A 464 22.99 9.38 -6.09
C GLN A 464 23.20 7.91 -6.44
N LEU A 465 23.82 7.62 -7.58
CA LEU A 465 24.21 6.26 -7.95
C LEU A 465 25.27 5.70 -6.99
N LEU A 466 26.28 6.48 -6.63
CA LEU A 466 27.30 6.07 -5.66
C LEU A 466 26.70 5.81 -4.28
N ILE A 467 25.79 6.69 -3.82
CA ILE A 467 25.05 6.54 -2.56
C ILE A 467 24.24 5.25 -2.57
N PHE A 468 23.50 5.01 -3.66
CA PHE A 468 22.74 3.78 -3.83
C PHE A 468 23.65 2.55 -3.79
N PHE A 469 24.74 2.53 -4.57
CA PHE A 469 25.67 1.40 -4.63
C PHE A 469 26.23 1.02 -3.25
N CYS A 470 26.57 2.01 -2.42
CA CYS A 470 27.11 1.80 -1.08
C CYS A 470 26.06 1.40 -0.02
N GLY A 471 24.77 1.51 -0.35
CA GLY A 471 23.67 1.33 0.60
C GLY A 471 23.62 -0.04 1.28
N ARG A 472 22.98 -0.11 2.47
CA ARG A 472 22.87 -1.33 3.29
C ARG A 472 22.16 -2.49 2.57
N LYS A 473 21.18 -2.19 1.72
CA LYS A 473 20.49 -3.19 0.88
C LYS A 473 21.26 -3.51 -0.42
N GLN A 474 22.37 -2.83 -0.69
CA GLN A 474 23.23 -2.98 -1.86
C GLN A 474 24.55 -3.63 -1.44
N MET A 475 25.69 -3.01 -1.74
CA MET A 475 27.03 -3.55 -1.40
C MET A 475 27.40 -3.37 0.08
N ASP A 476 26.62 -2.60 0.84
CA ASP A 476 26.75 -2.42 2.29
C ASP A 476 28.15 -1.96 2.70
N ILE A 477 28.60 -0.84 2.11
CA ILE A 477 29.96 -0.33 2.29
C ILE A 477 29.99 0.62 3.49
N ALA A 478 30.36 0.08 4.65
CA ALA A 478 30.50 0.85 5.88
C ALA A 478 31.44 2.06 5.70
N GLY A 479 31.04 3.21 6.26
CA GLY A 479 31.80 4.47 6.17
C GLY A 479 31.44 5.34 4.96
N LEU A 480 30.89 4.77 3.88
CA LEU A 480 30.44 5.51 2.70
C LEU A 480 28.94 5.86 2.75
N GLY A 481 28.57 6.66 3.75
CA GLY A 481 27.23 7.27 3.81
C GLY A 481 27.11 8.50 2.89
N GLU A 482 25.90 9.05 2.74
CA GLU A 482 25.63 10.20 1.84
C GLU A 482 26.58 11.38 2.06
N LYS A 483 26.77 11.82 3.31
CA LYS A 483 27.68 12.94 3.62
C LYS A 483 29.11 12.64 3.19
N THR A 484 29.62 11.44 3.50
CA THR A 484 30.96 11.00 3.14
C THR A 484 31.14 10.97 1.62
N ILE A 485 30.19 10.37 0.89
CA ILE A 485 30.25 10.27 -0.58
C ILE A 485 30.25 11.66 -1.21
N ARG A 486 29.39 12.57 -0.75
CA ARG A 486 29.37 13.95 -1.26
C ARG A 486 30.69 14.67 -1.04
N THR A 487 31.31 14.52 0.14
CA THR A 487 32.64 15.10 0.41
C THR A 487 33.72 14.49 -0.47
N LEU A 488 33.81 13.16 -0.55
CA LEU A 488 34.81 12.47 -1.38
C LEU A 488 34.62 12.75 -2.88
N TYR A 489 33.38 12.94 -3.32
CA TYR A 489 33.07 13.36 -4.68
C TYR A 489 33.52 14.80 -4.94
N LYS A 490 33.29 15.72 -4.00
CA LYS A 490 33.76 17.11 -4.12
C LYS A 490 35.29 17.19 -4.20
N GLU A 491 35.99 16.40 -3.39
CA GLU A 491 37.46 16.31 -3.38
C GLU A 491 38.04 15.47 -4.53
N LYS A 492 37.19 14.98 -5.44
CA LYS A 492 37.55 14.15 -6.60
C LYS A 492 38.33 12.89 -6.22
N LEU A 493 38.03 12.33 -5.05
CA LEU A 493 38.60 11.06 -4.58
C LEU A 493 37.75 9.86 -5.00
N ILE A 494 36.44 10.07 -5.20
CA ILE A 494 35.51 9.08 -5.75
C ILE A 494 34.60 9.79 -6.75
N GLN A 495 34.65 9.45 -8.03
CA GLN A 495 33.76 9.98 -9.07
C GLN A 495 32.91 8.88 -9.72
N THR A 496 33.40 7.65 -9.67
CA THR A 496 32.84 6.46 -10.30
C THR A 496 32.77 5.31 -9.31
N ILE A 497 32.10 4.21 -9.68
CA ILE A 497 31.95 3.05 -8.80
C ILE A 497 33.33 2.37 -8.62
N GLU A 498 34.15 2.38 -9.67
CA GLU A 498 35.49 1.83 -9.73
C GLU A 498 36.43 2.53 -8.74
N ASP A 499 36.26 3.85 -8.57
CA ASP A 499 37.05 4.63 -7.61
C ASP A 499 36.83 4.18 -6.15
N ILE A 500 35.65 3.61 -5.83
CA ILE A 500 35.37 3.07 -4.49
C ILE A 500 36.35 1.94 -4.16
N PHE A 501 36.58 1.04 -5.12
CA PHE A 501 37.45 -0.12 -4.94
C PHE A 501 38.94 0.23 -5.04
N THR A 502 39.27 1.42 -5.55
CA THR A 502 40.65 1.92 -5.58
C THR A 502 40.93 3.02 -4.55
N PHE A 503 39.96 3.33 -3.67
CA PHE A 503 40.03 4.39 -2.66
C PHE A 503 41.25 4.31 -1.76
N GLU A 504 41.79 3.12 -1.49
CA GLU A 504 42.99 2.94 -0.66
C GLU A 504 44.21 3.71 -1.22
N LYS A 505 44.29 3.90 -2.55
CA LYS A 505 45.32 4.74 -3.20
C LYS A 505 45.23 6.21 -2.80
N HIS A 506 44.06 6.65 -2.36
CA HIS A 506 43.79 8.02 -1.92
C HIS A 506 43.82 8.20 -0.40
N LYS A 507 44.25 7.18 0.36
CA LYS A 507 44.31 7.22 1.84
C LYS A 507 44.98 8.48 2.38
N GLN A 508 46.16 8.85 1.86
CA GLN A 508 46.91 10.03 2.32
C GLN A 508 46.14 11.33 2.05
N ARG A 509 45.61 11.51 0.83
CA ARG A 509 44.79 12.68 0.48
C ARG A 509 43.49 12.74 1.29
N ALA A 510 42.89 11.60 1.59
CA ALA A 510 41.69 11.54 2.41
C ALA A 510 41.97 11.98 3.87
N GLN A 511 43.16 11.72 4.42
CA GLN A 511 43.55 12.15 5.76
C GLN A 511 43.69 13.68 5.90
N GLU A 512 43.89 14.39 4.79
CA GLU A 512 43.97 15.85 4.76
C GLU A 512 42.59 16.52 4.83
N ILE A 513 41.50 15.75 4.65
CA ILE A 513 40.13 16.26 4.70
C ILE A 513 39.66 16.36 6.15
N GLU A 514 39.10 17.51 6.53
CA GLU A 514 38.52 17.71 7.85
C GLU A 514 37.42 16.67 8.14
N GLY A 515 37.53 15.98 9.30
CA GLY A 515 36.63 14.90 9.70
C GLY A 515 37.01 13.49 9.21
N PHE A 516 38.05 13.35 8.37
CA PHE A 516 38.56 12.05 7.89
C PHE A 516 39.81 11.59 8.64
N GLY A 517 39.63 11.19 9.90
CA GLY A 517 40.70 10.57 10.70
C GLY A 517 41.08 9.16 10.22
N GLU A 518 42.22 8.65 10.72
CA GLU A 518 42.72 7.31 10.36
C GLU A 518 41.68 6.20 10.60
N LYS A 519 40.91 6.31 11.69
CA LYS A 519 39.84 5.36 12.03
C LYS A 519 38.71 5.35 11.00
N SER A 520 38.24 6.52 10.53
CA SER A 520 37.12 6.58 9.57
C SER A 520 37.55 6.05 8.20
N ILE A 521 38.79 6.34 7.78
CA ILE A 521 39.36 5.78 6.55
C ILE A 521 39.51 4.26 6.67
N GLN A 522 39.96 3.74 7.81
CA GLN A 522 40.04 2.30 8.02
C GLN A 522 38.66 1.62 7.97
N VAL A 523 37.61 2.27 8.47
CA VAL A 523 36.23 1.78 8.33
C VAL A 523 35.83 1.69 6.86
N ILE A 524 36.14 2.70 6.04
CA ILE A 524 35.88 2.67 4.60
C ILE A 524 36.64 1.52 3.93
N ILE A 525 37.95 1.40 4.16
CA ILE A 525 38.78 0.34 3.57
C ILE A 525 38.25 -1.05 3.95
N ASN A 526 37.87 -1.25 5.23
CA ASN A 526 37.29 -2.51 5.67
C ASN A 526 35.91 -2.77 5.04
N GLY A 527 35.10 -1.72 4.88
CA GLY A 527 33.81 -1.77 4.17
C GLY A 527 33.99 -2.22 2.72
N VAL A 528 34.96 -1.64 2.01
CA VAL A 528 35.30 -2.02 0.62
C VAL A 528 35.75 -3.48 0.55
N LYS A 529 36.61 -3.94 1.46
CA LYS A 529 37.03 -5.36 1.53
C LYS A 529 35.87 -6.31 1.78
N SER A 530 34.92 -5.93 2.64
CA SER A 530 33.69 -6.69 2.89
C SER A 530 32.79 -6.73 1.64
N ALA A 531 32.70 -5.63 0.90
CA ALA A 531 31.92 -5.53 -0.33
C ALA A 531 32.41 -6.49 -1.42
N LEU A 532 33.73 -6.73 -1.51
CA LEU A 532 34.32 -7.71 -2.45
C LEU A 532 33.87 -9.16 -2.16
N GLN A 533 33.42 -9.45 -0.94
CA GLN A 533 32.92 -10.78 -0.56
C GLN A 533 31.43 -10.98 -0.89
N LYS A 534 30.72 -9.93 -1.34
CA LYS A 534 29.33 -10.03 -1.74
C LYS A 534 29.23 -10.71 -3.12
N ASP A 535 28.20 -11.51 -3.34
CA ASP A 535 28.03 -12.27 -4.57
C ASP A 535 27.13 -11.55 -5.60
N LEU A 536 26.81 -12.24 -6.70
CA LEU A 536 25.96 -11.73 -7.77
C LEU A 536 24.62 -11.14 -7.30
N ARG A 537 24.03 -11.66 -6.20
CA ARG A 537 22.75 -11.17 -5.65
C ARG A 537 22.82 -9.74 -5.12
N ARG A 538 24.02 -9.27 -4.81
CA ARG A 538 24.26 -7.90 -4.36
C ARG A 538 24.93 -7.07 -5.44
N SER A 539 25.95 -7.59 -6.13
CA SER A 539 26.73 -6.79 -7.08
C SER A 539 25.91 -6.32 -8.28
N LEU A 540 25.14 -7.20 -8.92
CA LEU A 540 24.33 -6.84 -10.10
C LEU A 540 23.26 -5.77 -9.81
N PRO A 541 22.35 -5.94 -8.83
CA PRO A 541 21.32 -4.93 -8.57
C PRO A 541 21.88 -3.62 -8.01
N SER A 542 23.09 -3.65 -7.42
CA SER A 542 23.75 -2.44 -6.90
C SER A 542 24.22 -1.49 -8.01
N LEU A 543 24.44 -1.98 -9.23
CA LEU A 543 24.78 -1.14 -10.40
C LEU A 543 23.65 -0.17 -10.78
N GLY A 544 22.44 -0.36 -10.27
CA GLY A 544 21.31 0.53 -10.52
C GLY A 544 20.82 0.51 -11.96
N LEU A 545 21.02 -0.62 -12.64
CA LEU A 545 20.46 -0.90 -13.96
C LEU A 545 18.93 -0.91 -13.88
N ARG A 546 18.27 -0.32 -14.88
CA ARG A 546 16.81 -0.19 -14.92
C ARG A 546 16.18 -1.58 -15.01
N GLU A 547 15.08 -1.83 -14.31
CA GLU A 547 14.40 -3.14 -14.24
C GLU A 547 15.25 -4.33 -13.70
N ILE A 548 16.52 -4.15 -13.32
CA ILE A 548 17.39 -5.23 -12.79
C ILE A 548 17.58 -5.04 -11.28
N GLY A 549 16.50 -5.29 -10.52
CA GLY A 549 16.51 -5.26 -9.06
C GLY A 549 16.91 -6.60 -8.41
N PRO A 550 16.94 -6.68 -7.06
CA PRO A 550 17.25 -7.92 -6.34
C PRO A 550 16.32 -9.08 -6.70
N ALA A 551 15.01 -8.83 -6.82
CA ALA A 551 14.03 -9.86 -7.18
C ALA A 551 14.28 -10.44 -8.59
N VAL A 552 14.52 -9.58 -9.58
CA VAL A 552 14.86 -9.99 -10.94
C VAL A 552 16.19 -10.75 -10.97
N THR A 553 17.18 -10.29 -10.20
CA THR A 553 18.46 -10.99 -10.05
C THR A 553 18.28 -12.39 -9.47
N ASP A 554 17.43 -12.55 -8.46
CA ASP A 554 17.13 -13.87 -7.86
C ASP A 554 16.38 -14.78 -8.86
N ILE A 555 15.44 -14.23 -9.64
CA ILE A 555 14.77 -14.98 -10.72
C ILE A 555 15.79 -15.50 -11.73
N LEU A 556 16.69 -14.63 -12.22
CA LEU A 556 17.74 -15.02 -13.16
C LEU A 556 18.67 -16.10 -12.57
N ILE A 557 19.06 -15.96 -11.31
CA ILE A 557 19.89 -16.97 -10.63
C ILE A 557 19.15 -18.31 -10.52
N ASN A 558 17.85 -18.30 -10.23
CA ASN A 558 17.02 -19.49 -10.12
C ASN A 558 16.83 -20.21 -11.47
N GLU A 559 16.80 -19.46 -12.57
CA GLU A 559 16.84 -20.01 -13.94
C GLU A 559 18.22 -20.55 -14.35
N GLY A 560 19.22 -20.44 -13.47
CA GLY A 560 20.55 -21.03 -13.67
C GLY A 560 21.64 -20.04 -14.09
N PHE A 561 21.32 -18.75 -14.20
CA PHE A 561 22.32 -17.71 -14.50
C PHE A 561 23.17 -17.39 -13.26
N THR A 562 24.14 -18.26 -12.95
CA THR A 562 24.95 -18.15 -11.72
C THR A 562 26.16 -17.21 -11.82
N SER A 563 26.37 -16.54 -12.96
CA SER A 563 27.43 -15.55 -13.15
C SER A 563 27.02 -14.51 -14.19
N ILE A 564 27.65 -13.32 -14.15
CA ILE A 564 27.41 -12.30 -15.18
C ILE A 564 27.87 -12.74 -16.57
N GLN A 565 28.90 -13.59 -16.66
CA GLN A 565 29.34 -14.14 -17.94
C GLN A 565 28.25 -15.02 -18.56
N ALA A 566 27.58 -15.86 -17.76
CA ALA A 566 26.46 -16.67 -18.24
C ALA A 566 25.30 -15.80 -18.77
N LEU A 567 25.07 -14.63 -18.17
CA LEU A 567 24.09 -13.66 -18.67
C LEU A 567 24.55 -13.01 -19.97
N PHE A 568 25.82 -12.60 -20.09
CA PHE A 568 26.36 -12.04 -21.34
C PHE A 568 26.29 -13.05 -22.48
N ASP A 569 26.73 -14.28 -22.25
CA ASP A 569 26.70 -15.36 -23.25
C ASP A 569 25.27 -15.64 -23.70
N PHE A 570 24.30 -15.57 -22.79
CA PHE A 570 22.89 -15.78 -23.08
C PHE A 570 22.27 -14.63 -23.88
N VAL A 571 22.48 -13.37 -23.49
CA VAL A 571 21.89 -12.24 -24.25
C VAL A 571 22.48 -12.12 -25.66
N ASP A 572 23.69 -12.63 -25.88
CA ASP A 572 24.33 -12.68 -27.20
C ASP A 572 23.74 -13.78 -28.11
N GLN A 573 22.89 -14.67 -27.60
CA GLN A 573 22.24 -15.72 -28.40
C GLN A 573 21.08 -15.17 -29.26
N PRO A 574 20.84 -15.76 -30.44
CA PRO A 574 19.64 -15.46 -31.21
C PRO A 574 18.39 -15.88 -30.43
N ASN A 575 17.38 -15.01 -30.38
CA ASN A 575 16.12 -15.16 -29.64
C ASN A 575 16.20 -14.99 -28.11
N SER A 576 17.34 -14.57 -27.55
CA SER A 576 17.52 -14.33 -26.12
C SER A 576 16.45 -13.42 -25.51
N LEU A 577 16.00 -12.38 -26.24
CA LEU A 577 14.90 -11.52 -25.82
C LEU A 577 13.57 -12.27 -25.64
N THR A 578 13.24 -13.19 -26.56
CA THR A 578 12.01 -13.98 -26.48
C THR A 578 12.10 -15.00 -25.36
N GLU A 579 13.27 -15.60 -25.15
CA GLU A 579 13.51 -16.56 -24.06
C GLU A 579 13.45 -15.86 -22.68
N LEU A 580 13.99 -14.65 -22.55
CA LEU A 580 13.83 -13.83 -21.33
C LEU A 580 12.36 -13.61 -20.97
N GLN A 581 11.49 -13.39 -21.96
CA GLN A 581 10.05 -13.17 -21.73
C GLN A 581 9.30 -14.42 -21.30
N GLN A 582 9.88 -15.61 -21.52
CA GLN A 582 9.28 -16.88 -21.10
C GLN A 582 9.60 -17.22 -19.64
N ILE A 583 10.59 -16.55 -19.04
CA ILE A 583 10.94 -16.72 -17.63
C ILE A 583 9.81 -16.18 -16.75
N HIS A 584 9.28 -17.04 -15.87
CA HIS A 584 8.20 -16.66 -14.97
C HIS A 584 8.62 -15.53 -14.02
N GLY A 585 7.93 -14.39 -14.10
CA GLY A 585 8.23 -13.19 -13.32
C GLY A 585 9.05 -12.13 -14.06
N ILE A 586 9.44 -12.37 -15.32
CA ILE A 586 10.05 -11.37 -16.20
C ILE A 586 9.05 -10.96 -17.28
N GLY A 587 8.59 -9.71 -17.25
CA GLY A 587 7.68 -9.16 -18.25
C GLY A 587 8.40 -8.69 -19.53
N PRO A 588 7.65 -8.34 -20.60
CA PRO A 588 8.22 -7.85 -21.86
C PRO A 588 9.12 -6.62 -21.73
N GLU A 589 8.74 -5.67 -20.87
CA GLU A 589 9.53 -4.45 -20.63
C GLU A 589 10.83 -4.77 -19.87
N THR A 590 10.75 -5.55 -18.80
CA THR A 590 11.91 -6.03 -18.04
C THR A 590 12.86 -6.83 -18.93
N ALA A 591 12.35 -7.75 -19.77
CA ALA A 591 13.16 -8.53 -20.70
C ALA A 591 13.89 -7.64 -21.72
N ALA A 592 13.18 -6.66 -22.30
CA ALA A 592 13.78 -5.70 -23.24
C ALA A 592 14.90 -4.89 -22.57
N GLU A 593 14.71 -4.47 -21.33
CA GLU A 593 15.65 -3.64 -20.61
C GLU A 593 16.86 -4.44 -20.07
N ILE A 594 16.68 -5.70 -19.67
CA ILE A 594 17.77 -6.64 -19.40
C ILE A 594 18.62 -6.82 -20.65
N HIS A 595 18.00 -7.19 -21.77
CA HIS A 595 18.71 -7.43 -23.03
C HIS A 595 19.46 -6.17 -23.48
N ARG A 596 18.79 -5.01 -23.50
CA ARG A 596 19.36 -3.73 -23.92
C ARG A 596 20.58 -3.33 -23.08
N GLN A 597 20.48 -3.43 -21.75
CA GLN A 597 21.57 -3.01 -20.87
C GLN A 597 22.73 -4.00 -20.85
N LEU A 598 22.46 -5.31 -20.90
CA LEU A 598 23.51 -6.32 -20.90
C LEU A 598 24.20 -6.49 -22.26
N THR A 599 23.64 -5.95 -23.35
CA THR A 599 24.30 -5.84 -24.66
C THR A 599 25.01 -4.49 -24.87
N ASP A 600 24.86 -3.53 -23.95
CA ASP A 600 25.53 -2.23 -24.02
C ASP A 600 27.03 -2.35 -23.71
N ASN A 601 27.86 -1.89 -24.64
CA ASN A 601 29.32 -1.97 -24.53
C ASN A 601 29.88 -1.20 -23.32
N ASN A 602 29.31 -0.04 -22.96
CA ASN A 602 29.79 0.73 -21.82
C ASN A 602 29.51 0.02 -20.50
N ILE A 603 28.33 -0.61 -20.37
CA ILE A 603 27.97 -1.41 -19.20
C ILE A 603 28.88 -2.64 -19.11
N ARG A 604 29.15 -3.33 -20.22
CA ARG A 604 30.08 -4.48 -20.24
C ARG A 604 31.50 -4.07 -19.83
N ILE A 605 32.00 -2.95 -20.35
CA ILE A 605 33.32 -2.42 -19.98
C ILE A 605 33.36 -2.11 -18.48
N GLN A 606 32.32 -1.46 -17.96
CA GLN A 606 32.20 -1.12 -16.55
C GLN A 606 32.24 -2.37 -15.66
N ILE A 607 31.40 -3.36 -15.96
CA ILE A 607 31.34 -4.62 -15.21
C ILE A 607 32.70 -5.33 -15.26
N LYS A 608 33.37 -5.35 -16.42
CA LYS A 608 34.70 -5.96 -16.55
C LYS A 608 35.74 -5.26 -15.67
N GLN A 609 35.74 -3.92 -15.64
CA GLN A 609 36.63 -3.16 -14.77
C GLN A 609 36.38 -3.48 -13.29
N LEU A 610 35.13 -3.62 -12.88
CA LEU A 610 34.79 -4.00 -11.50
C LEU A 610 35.24 -5.44 -11.17
N ILE A 611 35.11 -6.38 -12.11
CA ILE A 611 35.65 -7.74 -11.96
C ILE A 611 37.18 -7.70 -11.82
N ASP A 612 37.88 -6.91 -12.63
CA ASP A 612 39.33 -6.73 -12.55
C ASP A 612 39.78 -6.11 -11.21
N LEU A 613 38.90 -5.33 -10.57
CA LEU A 613 39.07 -4.77 -9.23
C LEU A 613 38.67 -5.75 -8.11
N GLY A 614 38.25 -6.97 -8.45
CA GLY A 614 37.93 -8.06 -7.52
C GLY A 614 36.45 -8.13 -7.09
N VAL A 615 35.57 -7.33 -7.68
CA VAL A 615 34.12 -7.41 -7.38
C VAL A 615 33.57 -8.72 -7.91
N ASN A 616 32.93 -9.48 -7.03
CA ASN A 616 32.39 -10.78 -7.40
C ASN A 616 31.02 -10.67 -8.09
N PHE A 617 30.99 -11.06 -9.36
CA PHE A 617 29.78 -11.19 -10.18
C PHE A 617 29.41 -12.66 -10.45
N SER A 618 29.71 -13.54 -9.50
CA SER A 618 29.31 -14.95 -9.50
C SER A 618 28.62 -15.29 -8.19
N VAL A 619 27.67 -16.22 -8.25
CA VAL A 619 27.00 -16.75 -7.07
C VAL A 619 28.01 -17.53 -6.22
N ILE A 620 28.13 -17.17 -4.95
CA ILE A 620 28.88 -17.98 -4.00
C ILE A 620 27.99 -19.16 -3.64
N LYS A 621 28.26 -20.33 -4.23
CA LYS A 621 27.65 -21.58 -3.76
C LYS A 621 28.20 -21.85 -2.36
N PRO A 622 27.36 -22.15 -1.35
CA PRO A 622 27.89 -22.65 -0.09
C PRO A 622 28.79 -23.85 -0.41
N LYS A 623 29.99 -23.88 0.17
CA LYS A 623 30.89 -25.04 0.02
C LYS A 623 30.07 -26.27 0.43
N LYS A 624 29.75 -27.13 -0.54
CA LYS A 624 29.41 -28.52 -0.23
C LYS A 624 30.69 -29.08 0.37
N ASP A 625 30.75 -29.21 1.69
CA ASP A 625 31.75 -30.09 2.28
C ASP A 625 31.47 -31.48 1.72
N VAL A 626 32.37 -31.94 0.85
CA VAL A 626 32.27 -33.20 0.09
C VAL A 626 32.32 -34.43 1.01
N ASN A 627 32.39 -34.23 2.33
CA ASN A 627 32.49 -35.27 3.34
C ASN A 627 31.37 -35.21 4.39
N ILE A 628 30.26 -34.56 4.08
CA ILE A 628 29.06 -34.58 4.93
C ILE A 628 28.07 -35.58 4.35
N ASP A 629 27.80 -36.63 5.12
CA ASP A 629 26.84 -37.68 4.77
C ASP A 629 25.49 -37.07 4.39
N GLN A 630 24.99 -37.44 3.22
CA GLN A 630 23.74 -36.91 2.66
C GLN A 630 22.52 -37.60 3.29
N VAL A 631 22.45 -37.59 4.62
CA VAL A 631 21.46 -38.30 5.44
C VAL A 631 20.02 -37.83 5.20
N PHE A 632 19.83 -36.65 4.60
CA PHE A 632 18.52 -36.07 4.31
C PHE A 632 18.16 -36.09 2.82
N ALA A 633 18.96 -36.77 1.99
CA ALA A 633 18.65 -36.90 0.56
C ALA A 633 17.24 -37.48 0.33
N GLY A 634 16.45 -36.80 -0.51
CA GLY A 634 15.07 -37.19 -0.82
C GLY A 634 14.03 -36.76 0.23
N GLN A 635 14.45 -36.17 1.34
CA GLN A 635 13.55 -35.67 2.37
C GLN A 635 13.20 -34.19 2.12
N THR A 636 11.95 -33.84 2.42
CA THR A 636 11.48 -32.45 2.45
C THR A 636 11.16 -32.06 3.89
N TRP A 637 11.78 -31.00 4.37
CA TRP A 637 11.75 -30.53 5.74
C TRP A 637 11.04 -29.19 5.85
N CYS A 638 10.22 -29.02 6.89
CA CYS A 638 9.75 -27.71 7.35
C CYS A 638 10.40 -27.40 8.70
N VAL A 639 10.70 -26.13 8.97
CA VAL A 639 11.33 -25.70 10.24
C VAL A 639 10.41 -24.68 10.92
N THR A 640 10.10 -24.92 12.19
CA THR A 640 9.20 -24.05 12.97
C THR A 640 9.66 -23.94 14.43
N GLY A 641 9.35 -22.82 15.08
CA GLY A 641 9.81 -22.53 16.44
C GLY A 641 11.21 -21.91 16.52
N SER A 642 11.66 -21.74 17.76
CA SER A 642 12.96 -21.21 18.15
C SER A 642 13.87 -22.34 18.64
N PHE A 643 15.17 -22.23 18.37
CA PHE A 643 16.17 -23.26 18.62
C PHE A 643 17.32 -22.67 19.41
N ASP A 644 17.91 -23.40 20.35
CA ASP A 644 19.01 -22.90 21.17
C ASP A 644 20.36 -22.91 20.46
N HIS A 645 20.64 -23.95 19.68
CA HIS A 645 21.88 -24.15 18.93
C HIS A 645 21.83 -23.47 17.55
N PHE A 646 20.64 -23.26 17.01
CA PHE A 646 20.42 -22.65 15.70
C PHE A 646 19.80 -21.25 15.80
N LYS A 647 20.57 -20.30 16.38
CA LYS A 647 20.26 -18.87 16.39
C LYS A 647 21.17 -18.13 15.38
N PRO A 648 20.63 -17.53 14.29
CA PRO A 648 19.23 -17.52 13.86
C PRO A 648 18.75 -18.87 13.27
N ARG A 649 17.42 -19.07 13.24
CA ARG A 649 16.74 -20.31 12.78
C ARG A 649 17.23 -20.80 11.41
N ASP A 650 17.60 -19.88 10.52
CA ASP A 650 18.06 -20.17 9.17
C ASP A 650 19.34 -21.03 9.15
N LYS A 651 20.10 -21.09 10.24
CA LYS A 651 21.20 -22.04 10.41
C LYS A 651 20.73 -23.49 10.35
N ALA A 652 19.60 -23.82 10.97
CA ALA A 652 19.05 -25.18 10.92
C ALA A 652 18.60 -25.54 9.49
N MET A 653 18.01 -24.57 8.77
CA MET A 653 17.64 -24.75 7.36
C MET A 653 18.87 -25.02 6.49
N THR A 654 19.98 -24.30 6.76
CA THR A 654 21.26 -24.49 6.09
C THR A 654 21.83 -25.89 6.33
N GLU A 655 21.80 -26.40 7.57
CA GLU A 655 22.30 -27.75 7.89
C GLU A 655 21.52 -28.88 7.20
N ILE A 656 20.20 -28.68 7.01
CA ILE A 656 19.33 -29.60 6.27
C ILE A 656 19.72 -29.64 4.78
N GLU A 657 19.87 -28.46 4.17
CA GLU A 657 20.25 -28.34 2.75
C GLU A 657 21.65 -28.90 2.48
N LEU A 658 22.59 -28.67 3.41
CA LEU A 658 23.96 -29.19 3.35
C LEU A 658 24.01 -30.73 3.30
N ARG A 659 23.06 -31.40 3.97
CA ARG A 659 22.91 -32.87 4.06
C ARG A 659 21.91 -33.43 3.04
N GLY A 660 21.53 -32.65 2.02
CA GLY A 660 20.75 -33.11 0.87
C GLY A 660 19.23 -33.01 1.04
N GLY A 661 18.74 -32.42 2.14
CA GLY A 661 17.33 -32.17 2.37
C GLY A 661 16.81 -30.95 1.61
N LYS A 662 15.52 -30.96 1.25
CA LYS A 662 14.84 -29.80 0.65
C LYS A 662 14.05 -29.05 1.71
N ILE A 663 14.12 -27.72 1.73
CA ILE A 663 13.34 -26.91 2.66
C ILE A 663 12.00 -26.49 2.05
N SER A 664 10.94 -26.60 2.85
CA SER A 664 9.60 -26.09 2.57
C SER A 664 9.17 -25.06 3.60
N SER A 665 8.60 -23.96 3.12
CA SER A 665 8.07 -22.88 3.97
C SER A 665 6.79 -23.29 4.72
N SER A 666 6.10 -24.35 4.28
CA SER A 666 4.88 -24.86 4.88
C SER A 666 4.86 -26.39 5.01
N VAL A 667 4.05 -26.89 5.94
CA VAL A 667 3.74 -28.31 6.06
C VAL A 667 2.64 -28.65 5.06
N SER A 668 2.97 -29.54 4.12
CA SER A 668 2.13 -30.03 3.04
C SER A 668 2.20 -31.55 2.95
N SER A 669 1.40 -32.17 2.08
CA SER A 669 1.48 -33.62 1.81
C SER A 669 2.84 -34.08 1.26
N LYS A 670 3.67 -33.16 0.75
CA LYS A 670 5.04 -33.45 0.28
C LYS A 670 6.08 -33.32 1.40
N THR A 671 5.70 -32.79 2.56
CA THR A 671 6.61 -32.57 3.70
C THR A 671 6.80 -33.88 4.45
N THR A 672 8.03 -34.38 4.46
CA THR A 672 8.40 -35.63 5.13
C THR A 672 8.73 -35.43 6.60
N HIS A 673 9.37 -34.30 6.94
CA HIS A 673 9.87 -34.01 8.28
C HIS A 673 9.52 -32.58 8.73
N LEU A 674 9.24 -32.40 10.01
CA LEU A 674 9.12 -31.10 10.67
C LEU A 674 10.17 -31.01 11.78
N LEU A 675 11.11 -30.08 11.64
CA LEU A 675 11.98 -29.68 12.74
C LEU A 675 11.25 -28.66 13.62
N ALA A 676 10.89 -29.07 14.84
CA ALA A 676 10.08 -28.29 15.76
C ALA A 676 10.91 -27.84 16.98
N GLY A 677 11.09 -26.52 17.10
CA GLY A 677 11.70 -25.86 18.27
C GLY A 677 10.65 -25.34 19.26
N GLU A 678 11.08 -24.59 20.25
CA GLU A 678 10.16 -23.94 21.20
C GLU A 678 9.19 -23.01 20.46
N LYS A 679 7.91 -23.00 20.87
CA LYS A 679 6.83 -22.24 20.22
C LYS A 679 6.59 -22.62 18.74
N ALA A 680 6.74 -23.90 18.40
CA ALA A 680 6.47 -24.46 17.06
C ALA A 680 5.08 -24.15 16.47
N GLY A 681 4.08 -23.85 17.31
CA GLY A 681 2.77 -23.32 16.92
C GLY A 681 1.98 -24.23 15.97
N SER A 682 1.11 -23.63 15.16
CA SER A 682 0.14 -24.30 14.27
C SER A 682 0.74 -25.24 13.22
N LYS A 683 2.04 -25.11 12.92
CA LYS A 683 2.74 -26.04 12.00
C LYS A 683 2.99 -27.41 12.64
N LEU A 684 3.14 -27.47 13.97
CA LEU A 684 3.23 -28.73 14.70
C LEU A 684 1.91 -29.50 14.62
N ASP A 685 0.79 -28.80 14.80
CA ASP A 685 -0.55 -29.40 14.71
C ASP A 685 -0.82 -29.94 13.30
N LYS A 686 -0.46 -29.17 12.27
CA LYS A 686 -0.60 -29.59 10.88
C LYS A 686 0.29 -30.78 10.50
N ALA A 687 1.50 -30.87 11.06
CA ALA A 687 2.38 -32.01 10.85
C ALA A 687 1.84 -33.29 11.50
N ASN A 688 1.29 -33.18 12.71
CA ASN A 688 0.61 -34.30 13.37
C ASN A 688 -0.57 -34.83 12.54
N GLN A 689 -1.37 -33.94 11.94
CA GLN A 689 -2.51 -34.32 11.10
C GLN A 689 -2.11 -35.02 9.79
N LEU A 690 -0.99 -34.63 9.20
CA LEU A 690 -0.50 -35.18 7.93
C LEU A 690 0.44 -36.38 8.09
N GLY A 691 0.70 -36.82 9.33
CA GLY A 691 1.63 -37.92 9.62
C GLY A 691 3.08 -37.60 9.29
N THR A 692 3.44 -36.32 9.27
CA THR A 692 4.81 -35.84 9.03
C THR A 692 5.69 -36.19 10.24
N THR A 693 6.90 -36.71 10.02
CA THR A 693 7.84 -37.04 11.11
C THR A 693 8.28 -35.77 11.84
N ILE A 694 7.96 -35.65 13.12
CA ILE A 694 8.35 -34.51 13.94
C ILE A 694 9.69 -34.82 14.62
N VAL A 695 10.64 -33.90 14.47
CA VAL A 695 12.00 -34.00 15.00
C VAL A 695 12.24 -32.78 15.89
N ASN A 696 12.63 -32.99 17.14
CA ASN A 696 13.03 -31.89 18.02
C ASN A 696 14.51 -31.52 17.83
N GLU A 697 14.95 -30.42 18.43
CA GLU A 697 16.33 -29.93 18.28
C GLU A 697 17.39 -30.95 18.71
N ALA A 698 17.16 -31.69 19.80
CA ALA A 698 18.11 -32.67 20.30
C ALA A 698 18.22 -33.91 19.38
N GLU A 699 17.10 -34.34 18.79
CA GLU A 699 17.08 -35.39 17.78
C GLU A 699 17.73 -34.94 16.48
N PHE A 700 17.50 -33.69 16.07
CA PHE A 700 18.13 -33.11 14.90
C PHE A 700 19.65 -33.07 15.03
N LEU A 701 20.17 -32.65 16.19
CA LEU A 701 21.61 -32.67 16.50
C LEU A 701 22.22 -34.08 16.37
N LYS A 702 21.49 -35.12 16.84
CA LYS A 702 21.91 -36.53 16.66
C LYS A 702 21.92 -36.95 15.20
N LEU A 703 20.90 -36.56 14.42
CA LEU A 703 20.81 -36.88 12.99
C LEU A 703 21.95 -36.23 12.18
N ILE A 704 22.41 -35.05 12.58
CA ILE A 704 23.50 -34.34 11.89
C ILE A 704 24.90 -34.66 12.43
N GLY A 705 25.01 -35.57 13.40
CA GLY A 705 26.28 -36.05 13.96
C GLY A 705 26.98 -35.10 14.93
N VAL A 706 26.27 -34.10 15.46
CA VAL A 706 26.82 -33.14 16.44
C VAL A 706 26.56 -33.68 17.85
N LYS A 707 27.62 -34.06 18.58
CA LYS A 707 27.49 -34.43 20.00
C LYS A 707 27.05 -33.20 20.79
N SER A 708 25.98 -33.37 21.57
CA SER A 708 25.40 -32.39 22.50
C SER A 708 26.41 -31.77 23.44
#